data_AF-A0A9P1BK34-F1
#
_entry.id   AF-A0A9P1BK34-F1
#
_cell.length_a   1.000
_cell.length_b   1.000
_cell.length_c   1.000
_cell.angle_alpha   90.00
_cell.angle_beta   90.00
_cell.angle_gamma   90.00
#
_symmetry.space_group_name_H-M   'P 1'
#
loop_
_entity.id
_entity.type
_entity.pdbx_description
1 polymer ?
#
loop_
_entity_poly.entity_id
_entity_poly.type
_entity_poly.pdbx_seq_one_letter_code
_entity_poly.pdbx_strand_id
1 'polypeptide(L)'
;MSNVAIWPVEEDLLVATDFEKTFSDSTLEPVMYISEDSLALLAAAPREAVDSLLDLCCGSGVQGIVALRYYASSASFVDLNPRSPRFVRFNLALNCLAHKAEGVFEGNLYDALPPRERPYDAIVANPPFVPNPQGIASGAGAMFGNGGDTGEKVLQGILQGASQHLSPTGRLSFVAMSPNVQELPRRISEWCDVNTTGLVFSGTPTPAERYQPTSSGVETSRYQAALADMGITSLSEVVGVMVMGGTEKKVSIAGEARPELWADHSFLRMVVQKSGDASSASESRPQATESVAPPVPWEASAEQVSCIQLNLDRGTVGIAAKEKNGTKAQHASASDAGPSSGPLRCCRQRGRSGLRGEHGSESRRAAEAGPRRQLALCSAMDDSAESVGLGALRRGARSFATRSWVEYDAKCDFPIENLPFGVFSCAKKGPRCATAIGSYAVDLAALSEHGALSGLGFDATKTFGQPTLNAFMALPRSAWRATRARLTQLLLADGDDLLRRKAELRDAAMRPLQEVKMHLPAKIGDYTDFYSSREHATNVGIMFRGKDNALQPNWLHLPVGYHGRASSVVLSGTPLARPRGQLQKNREDPWQGSDYGPCKLLDFELEIGFFVGGELPSLGRPITINEAAEHIFGYVLMNDWSARDIQAWEYVPLGPFGAKNFGTTISPWIVTPDALEPFVCPTSAEKQDSPEPLPYLKEQNYSSYDIKLAVDLHTPSKGGEKVVTTITESNFRHMYWTPRQQLVHHSVTGCNMQPGDLLGSGTISGTEQRSFGSMLELSWRGAHEIPLADGESRKFLKDGDVCNIRGFCQGDGYQIGFGDCSGEVLPAGALDEAPKVPARSKLLQDVELHGYFRSTASWRVRIALAHHGVNYKYTSVNLLKSEQKSAEFEQVSSMAQVPTLSFNAAGRRQNLTQSLAIIEFLDSVYTDSPPLMPPADGTPEGTLRRARVMEIAEIINSGTQPLQNRPMLSSITSAVVDGKDTDGTGFATAAVMKGLKACERLVAQSGGQYAVGDTVSIADICIVPQLTNARRFGIKVEEFPHLASLEKRLAELPAFATAVPEKQPDAA
;
A
#
# COMPACT_ATOMS: atom_id res chain seq x y z
N MET A 1 8.53 -18.03 -25.41
CA MET A 1 8.03 -17.33 -24.20
C MET A 1 9.12 -16.36 -23.83
N SER A 2 8.79 -15.09 -23.73
CA SER A 2 9.71 -14.00 -23.38
C SER A 2 9.50 -13.63 -21.92
N ASN A 3 10.54 -13.72 -21.10
CA ASN A 3 10.48 -13.30 -19.71
C ASN A 3 10.50 -11.77 -19.61
N VAL A 4 9.35 -11.19 -19.26
CA VAL A 4 9.17 -9.74 -19.14
C VAL A 4 9.78 -9.23 -17.83
N ALA A 5 10.91 -8.54 -17.88
CA ALA A 5 11.62 -7.97 -16.74
C ALA A 5 11.13 -6.55 -16.39
N ILE A 6 10.67 -6.35 -15.15
CA ILE A 6 10.31 -5.02 -14.60
C ILE A 6 11.52 -4.38 -13.90
N TRP A 7 11.73 -3.08 -14.17
CA TRP A 7 12.80 -2.24 -13.61
C TRP A 7 12.18 -1.03 -12.85
N PRO A 8 12.66 -0.68 -11.65
CA PRO A 8 12.43 0.65 -11.08
C PRO A 8 13.27 1.69 -11.85
N VAL A 9 12.77 2.93 -11.99
CA VAL A 9 13.46 3.99 -12.75
C VAL A 9 13.67 5.26 -11.93
N GLU A 10 12.59 5.92 -11.51
CA GLU A 10 12.60 7.06 -10.57
C GLU A 10 11.36 6.96 -9.66
N GLU A 11 11.50 7.24 -8.36
CA GLU A 11 10.42 7.21 -7.36
C GLU A 11 9.58 5.92 -7.35
N ASP A 12 8.34 5.99 -7.84
CA ASP A 12 7.35 4.90 -7.96
C ASP A 12 7.22 4.33 -9.39
N LEU A 13 7.99 4.85 -10.36
CA LEU A 13 7.89 4.45 -11.76
C LEU A 13 8.54 3.08 -12.02
N LEU A 14 7.72 2.17 -12.57
CA LEU A 14 8.10 0.81 -12.95
C LEU A 14 8.02 0.63 -14.46
N VAL A 15 9.09 0.17 -15.10
CA VAL A 15 9.17 0.01 -16.55
C VAL A 15 9.54 -1.43 -16.91
N ALA A 16 8.69 -2.10 -17.69
CA ALA A 16 8.91 -3.45 -18.17
C ALA A 16 9.61 -3.50 -19.53
N THR A 17 10.37 -4.57 -19.72
CA THR A 17 11.26 -4.90 -20.87
C THR A 17 11.22 -6.43 -21.07
N ASP A 18 11.81 -7.01 -22.12
CA ASP A 18 11.95 -8.49 -22.20
C ASP A 18 13.24 -9.00 -22.85
N PHE A 19 14.34 -8.30 -22.58
CA PHE A 19 15.67 -8.72 -22.99
C PHE A 19 16.20 -9.92 -22.18
N GLU A 20 16.05 -11.12 -22.75
CA GLU A 20 16.77 -12.31 -22.29
C GLU A 20 18.19 -12.37 -22.85
N LYS A 21 19.16 -12.85 -22.04
CA LYS A 21 20.53 -13.19 -22.49
C LYS A 21 20.60 -14.44 -23.40
N THR A 22 19.45 -14.94 -23.85
CA THR A 22 19.29 -16.06 -24.78
C THR A 22 18.29 -15.66 -25.85
N PHE A 23 18.77 -15.54 -27.09
CA PHE A 23 17.92 -15.30 -28.26
C PHE A 23 16.95 -16.48 -28.45
N SER A 24 15.70 -16.33 -27.98
CA SER A 24 14.67 -17.36 -28.11
C SER A 24 14.10 -17.43 -29.53
N ASP A 25 13.45 -18.54 -29.91
CA ASP A 25 12.81 -18.76 -31.22
C ASP A 25 11.60 -17.83 -31.55
N SER A 26 11.55 -16.63 -31.01
CA SER A 26 10.56 -15.61 -31.34
C SER A 26 10.91 -14.92 -32.66
N THR A 27 9.98 -14.88 -33.61
CA THR A 27 10.13 -14.17 -34.89
C THR A 27 10.09 -12.63 -34.77
N LEU A 28 10.17 -12.09 -33.55
CA LEU A 28 10.16 -10.67 -33.21
C LEU A 28 11.28 -10.43 -32.19
N GLU A 29 11.94 -9.29 -32.27
CA GLU A 29 13.05 -8.93 -31.39
C GLU A 29 12.59 -8.50 -29.98
N PRO A 30 13.36 -8.79 -28.93
CA PRO A 30 13.05 -8.35 -27.57
C PRO A 30 13.14 -6.82 -27.43
N VAL A 31 12.48 -6.29 -26.40
CA VAL A 31 12.70 -4.90 -25.97
C VAL A 31 13.85 -4.86 -24.98
N MET A 32 14.88 -4.05 -25.31
CA MET A 32 16.09 -3.86 -24.51
C MET A 32 15.78 -3.50 -23.04
N TYR A 33 16.70 -3.93 -22.17
CA TYR A 33 16.70 -3.55 -20.76
C TYR A 33 17.08 -2.08 -20.56
N ILE A 34 16.82 -1.55 -19.36
CA ILE A 34 17.24 -0.18 -19.01
C ILE A 34 18.75 -0.18 -18.75
N SER A 35 19.52 0.39 -19.68
CA SER A 35 20.98 0.52 -19.61
C SER A 35 21.43 1.86 -19.01
N GLU A 36 22.73 2.00 -18.76
CA GLU A 36 23.35 3.27 -18.35
C GLU A 36 23.05 4.41 -19.35
N ASP A 37 23.04 4.13 -20.66
CA ASP A 37 22.66 5.07 -21.72
C ASP A 37 21.24 5.63 -21.53
N SER A 38 20.33 4.78 -21.05
CA SER A 38 18.94 5.14 -20.81
C SER A 38 18.82 6.09 -19.62
N LEU A 39 19.58 5.84 -18.55
CA LEU A 39 19.65 6.69 -17.36
C LEU A 39 20.41 8.00 -17.64
N ALA A 40 21.45 7.97 -18.47
CA ALA A 40 22.20 9.13 -18.93
C ALA A 40 21.30 10.12 -19.68
N LEU A 41 20.47 9.64 -20.59
CA LEU A 41 19.48 10.48 -21.29
C LEU A 41 18.43 11.05 -20.33
N LEU A 42 17.92 10.25 -19.38
CA LEU A 42 16.99 10.73 -18.33
C LEU A 42 17.59 11.79 -17.39
N ALA A 43 18.92 11.78 -17.22
CA ALA A 43 19.65 12.76 -16.41
C ALA A 43 19.94 14.05 -17.17
N ALA A 44 20.22 13.99 -18.47
CA ALA A 44 20.59 15.15 -19.29
C ALA A 44 19.40 15.84 -20.00
N ALA A 45 18.30 15.13 -20.27
CA ALA A 45 17.14 15.70 -20.94
C ALA A 45 16.52 16.85 -20.11
N PRO A 46 16.34 18.07 -20.67
CA PRO A 46 15.78 19.20 -19.95
C PRO A 46 14.34 18.94 -19.47
N ARG A 47 14.12 18.97 -18.16
CA ARG A 47 12.80 18.72 -17.53
C ARG A 47 11.95 19.99 -17.40
N GLU A 48 11.92 20.80 -18.45
CA GLU A 48 11.08 21.99 -18.54
C GLU A 48 9.67 21.62 -19.03
N ALA A 49 8.66 22.40 -18.62
CA ALA A 49 7.27 22.10 -18.93
C ALA A 49 6.98 22.20 -20.44
N VAL A 50 6.45 21.11 -21.02
CA VAL A 50 6.08 21.01 -22.44
C VAL A 50 4.63 20.55 -22.63
N ASP A 51 3.96 21.08 -23.66
CA ASP A 51 2.60 20.69 -24.00
C ASP A 51 2.60 19.30 -24.69
N SER A 52 3.57 19.06 -25.58
CA SER A 52 3.68 17.82 -26.36
C SER A 52 5.13 17.36 -26.58
N LEU A 53 5.39 16.08 -26.31
CA LEU A 53 6.70 15.43 -26.49
C LEU A 53 6.60 14.22 -27.44
N LEU A 54 7.69 13.93 -28.16
CA LEU A 54 7.84 12.76 -29.02
C LEU A 54 9.02 11.89 -28.56
N ASP A 55 8.76 10.63 -28.26
CA ASP A 55 9.76 9.61 -27.87
C ASP A 55 10.06 8.70 -29.08
N LEU A 56 11.27 8.82 -29.65
CA LEU A 56 11.72 8.10 -30.85
C LEU A 56 12.68 6.96 -30.51
N CYS A 57 12.51 5.82 -31.20
CA CYS A 57 13.18 4.57 -30.84
C CYS A 57 12.87 4.20 -29.38
N CYS A 58 11.61 4.39 -28.98
CA CYS A 58 11.25 4.51 -27.56
C CYS A 58 11.47 3.23 -26.74
N GLY A 59 11.55 2.05 -27.37
CA GLY A 59 11.80 0.77 -26.70
C GLY A 59 10.73 0.43 -25.67
N SER A 60 11.08 0.58 -24.39
CA SER A 60 10.18 0.42 -23.26
C SER A 60 9.27 1.63 -23.01
N GLY A 61 9.53 2.77 -23.65
CA GLY A 61 8.88 4.07 -23.43
C GLY A 61 9.45 4.84 -22.25
N VAL A 62 10.62 4.45 -21.71
CA VAL A 62 11.16 5.00 -20.45
C VAL A 62 11.31 6.53 -20.48
N GLN A 63 11.78 7.10 -21.60
CA GLN A 63 12.03 8.54 -21.71
C GLN A 63 10.70 9.33 -21.68
N GLY A 64 9.75 8.96 -22.54
CA GLY A 64 8.43 9.59 -22.59
C GLY A 64 7.56 9.32 -21.36
N ILE A 65 7.73 8.18 -20.67
CA ILE A 65 7.00 7.88 -19.42
C ILE A 65 7.49 8.76 -18.27
N VAL A 66 8.80 8.93 -18.09
CA VAL A 66 9.36 9.87 -17.09
C VAL A 66 8.96 11.31 -17.45
N ALA A 67 8.97 11.68 -18.73
CA ALA A 67 8.46 12.97 -19.17
C ALA A 67 6.97 13.17 -18.79
N LEU A 68 6.10 12.22 -19.13
CA LEU A 68 4.67 12.26 -18.79
C LEU A 68 4.39 12.29 -17.29
N ARG A 69 5.31 11.81 -16.44
CA ARG A 69 5.21 11.93 -14.98
C ARG A 69 5.49 13.36 -14.52
N TYR A 70 6.60 13.97 -14.97
CA TYR A 70 7.16 15.16 -14.33
C TYR A 70 7.04 16.48 -15.12
N TYR A 71 7.05 16.48 -16.46
CA TYR A 71 7.18 17.74 -17.22
C TYR A 71 6.45 17.80 -18.58
N ALA A 72 5.97 16.69 -19.13
CA ALA A 72 5.18 16.66 -20.35
C ALA A 72 3.67 16.50 -20.06
N SER A 73 2.86 17.38 -20.64
CA SER A 73 1.39 17.29 -20.57
C SER A 73 0.85 16.12 -21.40
N SER A 74 1.48 15.86 -22.56
CA SER A 74 1.13 14.76 -23.47
C SER A 74 2.37 14.23 -24.20
N ALA A 75 2.32 12.97 -24.67
CA ALA A 75 3.42 12.38 -25.43
C ALA A 75 2.96 11.40 -26.53
N SER A 76 3.70 11.41 -27.64
CA SER A 76 3.64 10.43 -28.72
C SER A 76 4.88 9.52 -28.67
N PHE A 77 4.74 8.24 -28.99
CA PHE A 77 5.83 7.25 -28.93
C PHE A 77 5.97 6.52 -30.28
N VAL A 78 7.20 6.31 -30.77
CA VAL A 78 7.47 5.58 -32.02
C VAL A 78 8.66 4.62 -31.87
N ASP A 79 8.51 3.42 -32.40
CA ASP A 79 9.60 2.45 -32.57
C ASP A 79 9.37 1.61 -33.84
N LEU A 80 10.45 1.15 -34.46
CA LEU A 80 10.43 0.24 -35.60
C LEU A 80 10.22 -1.22 -35.17
N ASN A 81 10.59 -1.59 -33.94
CA ASN A 81 10.33 -2.92 -33.41
C ASN A 81 8.82 -3.06 -33.06
N PRO A 82 8.05 -3.96 -33.71
CA PRO A 82 6.62 -4.21 -33.43
C PRO A 82 6.31 -4.69 -32.00
N ARG A 83 7.34 -4.97 -31.20
CA ARG A 83 7.26 -5.34 -29.79
C ARG A 83 7.26 -4.12 -28.86
N SER A 84 8.06 -3.10 -29.15
CA SER A 84 8.16 -1.87 -28.34
C SER A 84 6.82 -1.14 -28.14
N PRO A 85 5.97 -0.92 -29.17
CA PRO A 85 4.62 -0.36 -29.01
C PRO A 85 3.70 -1.14 -28.07
N ARG A 86 4.01 -2.40 -27.74
CA ARG A 86 3.26 -3.22 -26.78
C ARG A 86 3.77 -2.96 -25.35
N PHE A 87 5.07 -2.88 -25.18
CA PHE A 87 5.71 -2.52 -23.91
C PHE A 87 5.38 -1.10 -23.47
N VAL A 88 5.49 -0.11 -24.37
CA VAL A 88 5.08 1.27 -24.10
C VAL A 88 3.63 1.33 -23.59
N ARG A 89 2.68 0.67 -24.26
CA ARG A 89 1.27 0.60 -23.82
C ARG A 89 1.11 -0.09 -22.45
N PHE A 90 1.86 -1.18 -22.20
CA PHE A 90 1.84 -1.87 -20.91
C PHE A 90 2.42 -1.00 -19.79
N ASN A 91 3.54 -0.32 -20.03
CA ASN A 91 4.22 0.54 -19.06
C ASN A 91 3.43 1.82 -18.78
N LEU A 92 2.79 2.41 -19.79
CA LEU A 92 1.83 3.50 -19.62
C LEU A 92 0.63 3.08 -18.77
N ALA A 93 0.14 1.84 -18.88
CA ALA A 93 -0.92 1.32 -18.03
C ALA A 93 -0.43 1.01 -16.60
N LEU A 94 0.76 0.42 -16.47
CA LEU A 94 1.42 0.09 -15.20
C LEU A 94 1.63 1.32 -14.31
N ASN A 95 1.98 2.46 -14.91
CA ASN A 95 2.19 3.74 -14.23
C ASN A 95 0.95 4.67 -14.29
N CYS A 96 -0.22 4.18 -14.72
CA CYS A 96 -1.48 4.95 -14.87
C CYS A 96 -1.44 6.16 -15.85
N LEU A 97 -0.36 6.34 -16.61
CA LEU A 97 -0.12 7.46 -17.54
C LEU A 97 -0.73 7.27 -18.94
N ALA A 98 -1.37 6.13 -19.23
CA ALA A 98 -1.99 5.84 -20.54
C ALA A 98 -2.98 6.90 -21.05
N HIS A 99 -3.57 7.70 -20.17
CA HIS A 99 -4.48 8.80 -20.53
C HIS A 99 -3.78 10.05 -21.10
N LYS A 100 -2.45 10.18 -20.94
CA LYS A 100 -1.64 11.27 -21.51
C LYS A 100 -0.94 10.91 -22.83
N ALA A 101 -1.02 9.65 -23.25
CA ALA A 101 -0.40 9.22 -24.51
C ALA A 101 -1.30 9.57 -25.70
N GLU A 102 -0.82 10.44 -26.58
CA GLU A 102 -1.51 10.84 -27.81
C GLU A 102 -1.54 9.71 -28.84
N GLY A 103 -0.50 8.88 -28.84
CA GLY A 103 -0.36 7.74 -29.73
C GLY A 103 0.90 6.93 -29.47
N VAL A 104 0.88 5.66 -29.88
CA VAL A 104 1.99 4.72 -29.77
C VAL A 104 2.08 3.96 -31.09
N PHE A 105 3.05 4.31 -31.92
CA PHE A 105 3.12 3.97 -33.33
C PHE A 105 4.23 2.94 -33.61
N GLU A 106 4.00 2.11 -34.62
CA GLU A 106 4.95 1.13 -35.15
C GLU A 106 5.44 1.64 -36.51
N GLY A 107 6.74 1.85 -36.69
CA GLY A 107 7.32 2.27 -37.96
C GLY A 107 8.63 3.06 -37.85
N ASN A 108 9.10 3.58 -38.98
CA ASN A 108 10.39 4.23 -39.12
C ASN A 108 10.35 5.71 -38.71
N LEU A 109 10.87 6.04 -37.52
CA LEU A 109 11.04 7.42 -37.05
C LEU A 109 9.79 8.30 -37.26
N TYR A 110 9.89 9.32 -38.11
CA TYR A 110 8.79 10.25 -38.38
C TYR A 110 7.73 9.70 -39.35
N ASP A 111 8.07 8.71 -40.19
CA ASP A 111 7.17 8.15 -41.22
C ASP A 111 5.93 7.47 -40.62
N ALA A 112 5.99 7.08 -39.33
CA ALA A 112 4.91 6.43 -38.60
C ALA A 112 3.88 7.41 -38.01
N LEU A 113 4.17 8.72 -38.02
CA LEU A 113 3.34 9.72 -37.35
C LEU A 113 2.14 10.15 -38.22
N PRO A 114 0.95 10.34 -37.63
CA PRO A 114 -0.16 10.97 -38.32
C PRO A 114 0.14 12.47 -38.57
N PRO A 115 -0.43 13.10 -39.60
CA PRO A 115 -0.33 14.54 -39.79
C PRO A 115 -0.86 15.31 -38.58
N ARG A 116 -0.12 16.32 -38.12
CA ARG A 116 -0.46 17.17 -36.96
C ARG A 116 -0.51 18.65 -37.37
N GLU A 117 -1.42 19.41 -36.75
CA GLU A 117 -1.50 20.87 -36.91
C GLU A 117 -0.43 21.63 -36.12
N ARG A 118 0.17 20.98 -35.10
CA ARG A 118 1.25 21.53 -34.29
C ARG A 118 2.43 20.55 -34.22
N PRO A 119 3.67 21.04 -34.38
CA PRO A 119 4.86 20.26 -34.09
C PRO A 119 5.00 20.04 -32.56
N TYR A 120 5.91 19.16 -32.18
CA TYR A 120 6.23 18.87 -30.79
C TYR A 120 7.14 19.95 -30.18
N ASP A 121 7.09 20.09 -28.86
CA ASP A 121 7.94 21.03 -28.12
C ASP A 121 9.30 20.39 -27.76
N ALA A 122 9.31 19.07 -27.56
CA ALA A 122 10.50 18.28 -27.31
C ALA A 122 10.48 16.93 -28.05
N ILE A 123 11.65 16.48 -28.48
CA ILE A 123 11.94 15.12 -28.93
C ILE A 123 12.97 14.52 -27.97
N VAL A 124 12.71 13.30 -27.50
CA VAL A 124 13.70 12.43 -26.86
C VAL A 124 13.95 11.23 -27.76
N ALA A 125 15.19 10.77 -27.86
CA ALA A 125 15.52 9.63 -28.72
C ALA A 125 16.61 8.71 -28.14
N ASN A 126 16.34 7.40 -28.13
CA ASN A 126 17.30 6.36 -27.75
C ASN A 126 17.55 5.36 -28.90
N PRO A 127 18.20 5.80 -30.00
CA PRO A 127 18.39 4.97 -31.19
C PRO A 127 19.38 3.81 -30.97
N PRO A 128 19.27 2.72 -31.75
CA PRO A 128 20.34 1.74 -31.87
C PRO A 128 21.59 2.37 -32.49
N PHE A 129 22.76 2.15 -31.90
CA PHE A 129 24.00 2.85 -32.25
C PHE A 129 25.26 1.98 -32.36
N VAL A 130 25.16 0.65 -32.30
CA VAL A 130 26.33 -0.22 -32.49
C VAL A 130 26.70 -0.23 -33.98
N PRO A 131 27.93 0.13 -34.36
CA PRO A 131 28.39 0.00 -35.74
C PRO A 131 28.36 -1.47 -36.15
N ASN A 132 27.88 -1.76 -37.35
CA ASN A 132 27.91 -3.11 -37.90
C ASN A 132 28.47 -3.13 -39.34
N PRO A 133 29.73 -2.69 -39.53
CA PRO A 133 30.35 -2.61 -40.85
C PRO A 133 30.32 -3.98 -41.53
N GLN A 134 29.72 -4.03 -42.72
CA GLN A 134 29.58 -5.24 -43.53
C GLN A 134 28.83 -6.40 -42.83
N GLY A 135 28.11 -6.15 -41.73
CA GLY A 135 27.37 -7.18 -40.98
C GLY A 135 28.23 -8.09 -40.09
N ILE A 136 29.46 -7.69 -39.75
CA ILE A 136 30.46 -8.55 -39.09
C ILE A 136 30.22 -8.73 -37.57
N ALA A 137 29.55 -7.80 -36.88
CA ALA A 137 29.38 -7.85 -35.43
C ALA A 137 28.25 -8.80 -35.00
N SER A 138 28.60 -9.92 -34.36
CA SER A 138 27.62 -10.82 -33.73
C SER A 138 26.86 -10.10 -32.61
N GLY A 139 25.52 -10.19 -32.64
CA GLY A 139 24.61 -9.39 -31.82
C GLY A 139 24.05 -8.14 -32.51
N ALA A 140 24.87 -7.40 -33.27
CA ALA A 140 24.42 -6.19 -34.00
C ALA A 140 23.62 -6.49 -35.29
N GLY A 141 23.27 -7.76 -35.54
CA GLY A 141 22.32 -8.16 -36.58
C GLY A 141 20.85 -7.87 -36.22
N ALA A 142 20.56 -7.59 -34.95
CA ALA A 142 19.24 -7.20 -34.47
C ALA A 142 19.01 -5.67 -34.60
N MET A 143 17.80 -5.26 -34.96
CA MET A 143 17.37 -3.86 -35.05
C MET A 143 17.67 -3.07 -33.78
N PHE A 144 17.51 -3.66 -32.58
CA PHE A 144 17.78 -2.96 -31.32
C PHE A 144 19.26 -2.59 -31.10
N GLY A 145 20.19 -3.19 -31.85
CA GLY A 145 21.63 -2.85 -31.79
C GLY A 145 22.14 -2.12 -33.03
N ASN A 146 21.56 -2.36 -34.20
CA ASN A 146 22.14 -2.00 -35.49
C ASN A 146 22.04 -0.49 -35.83
N GLY A 147 23.11 0.26 -35.60
CA GLY A 147 23.26 1.65 -36.01
C GLY A 147 23.74 1.86 -37.46
N GLY A 148 23.81 0.80 -38.28
CA GLY A 148 24.44 0.82 -39.61
C GLY A 148 25.97 0.74 -39.56
N ASP A 149 26.65 0.85 -40.71
CA ASP A 149 28.10 0.60 -40.81
C ASP A 149 28.95 1.48 -39.89
N THR A 150 28.53 2.72 -39.60
CA THR A 150 29.23 3.67 -38.70
C THR A 150 28.63 3.77 -37.29
N GLY A 151 27.48 3.15 -37.04
CA GLY A 151 26.68 3.34 -35.81
C GLY A 151 25.75 4.57 -35.84
N GLU A 152 25.99 5.55 -36.72
CA GLU A 152 25.31 6.86 -36.67
C GLU A 152 24.07 6.97 -37.58
N LYS A 153 23.71 5.93 -38.34
CA LYS A 153 22.70 6.02 -39.42
C LYS A 153 21.32 6.44 -38.91
N VAL A 154 20.91 5.95 -37.74
CA VAL A 154 19.59 6.29 -37.16
C VAL A 154 19.61 7.69 -36.53
N LEU A 155 20.72 8.08 -35.89
CA LEU A 155 20.94 9.44 -35.39
C LEU A 155 20.87 10.48 -36.52
N GLN A 156 21.48 10.21 -37.67
CA GLN A 156 21.37 11.07 -38.85
C GLN A 156 19.90 11.28 -39.27
N GLY A 157 19.11 10.20 -39.35
CA GLY A 157 17.69 10.27 -39.70
C GLY A 157 16.85 11.06 -38.68
N ILE A 158 17.13 10.89 -37.38
CA ILE A 158 16.51 11.67 -36.31
C ILE A 158 16.79 13.17 -36.50
N LEU A 159 18.06 13.54 -36.73
CA LEU A 159 18.49 14.93 -36.87
C LEU A 159 17.95 15.62 -38.13
N GLN A 160 17.91 14.91 -39.26
CA GLN A 160 17.32 15.40 -40.52
C GLN A 160 15.83 15.73 -40.33
N GLY A 161 15.04 14.77 -39.82
CA GLY A 161 13.59 14.94 -39.68
C GLY A 161 13.15 15.83 -38.50
N ALA A 162 13.99 16.02 -37.48
CA ALA A 162 13.66 16.82 -36.29
C ALA A 162 13.26 18.27 -36.65
N SER A 163 13.91 18.84 -37.66
CA SER A 163 13.64 20.19 -38.17
C SER A 163 12.20 20.44 -38.64
N GLN A 164 11.47 19.38 -39.00
CA GLN A 164 10.09 19.43 -39.51
C GLN A 164 9.04 19.09 -38.43
N HIS A 165 9.49 18.50 -37.31
CA HIS A 165 8.63 17.93 -36.27
C HIS A 165 8.76 18.63 -34.91
N LEU A 166 9.79 19.44 -34.70
CA LEU A 166 9.93 20.35 -33.55
C LEU A 166 9.40 21.76 -33.86
N SER A 167 8.96 22.44 -32.81
CA SER A 167 8.67 23.87 -32.86
C SER A 167 9.96 24.69 -33.10
N PRO A 168 9.88 25.97 -33.55
CA PRO A 168 11.07 26.79 -33.85
C PRO A 168 11.96 27.18 -32.66
N THR A 169 11.61 26.72 -31.45
CA THR A 169 12.40 26.81 -30.22
C THR A 169 12.46 25.45 -29.49
N GLY A 170 12.04 24.38 -30.17
CA GLY A 170 11.88 23.05 -29.61
C GLY A 170 13.22 22.33 -29.46
N ARG A 171 13.25 21.33 -28.57
CA ARG A 171 14.50 20.69 -28.15
C ARG A 171 14.58 19.23 -28.56
N LEU A 172 15.78 18.79 -28.93
CA LEU A 172 16.11 17.40 -29.21
C LEU A 172 17.14 16.92 -28.18
N SER A 173 16.80 15.89 -27.41
CA SER A 173 17.73 15.19 -26.52
C SER A 173 17.89 13.75 -26.98
N PHE A 174 19.12 13.27 -27.08
CA PHE A 174 19.42 11.92 -27.57
C PHE A 174 20.68 11.34 -26.93
N VAL A 175 20.75 10.01 -26.90
CA VAL A 175 21.99 9.26 -26.64
C VAL A 175 22.41 8.51 -27.91
N ALA A 176 23.71 8.33 -28.12
CA ALA A 176 24.26 7.59 -29.26
C ALA A 176 25.70 7.13 -28.95
N MET A 177 26.29 6.36 -29.86
CA MET A 177 27.75 6.17 -29.92
C MET A 177 28.26 6.74 -31.25
N SER A 178 29.40 7.44 -31.20
CA SER A 178 29.93 8.23 -32.30
C SER A 178 31.39 7.90 -32.62
N PRO A 179 31.74 7.53 -33.86
CA PRO A 179 33.12 7.38 -34.32
C PRO A 179 33.84 8.73 -34.44
N ASN A 180 35.13 8.77 -34.08
CA ASN A 180 35.98 9.96 -34.15
C ASN A 180 35.28 11.21 -33.58
N VAL A 181 34.79 11.15 -32.32
CA VAL A 181 33.78 12.08 -31.76
C VAL A 181 34.04 13.57 -31.96
N GLN A 182 35.30 14.00 -32.08
CA GLN A 182 35.68 15.39 -32.38
C GLN A 182 35.12 15.92 -33.73
N GLU A 183 34.78 15.03 -34.66
CA GLU A 183 34.10 15.36 -35.91
C GLU A 183 32.57 15.45 -35.79
N LEU A 184 31.96 14.94 -34.71
CA LEU A 184 30.50 14.89 -34.57
C LEU A 184 29.81 16.26 -34.69
N PRO A 185 30.35 17.39 -34.17
CA PRO A 185 29.77 18.70 -34.41
C PRO A 185 29.73 19.10 -35.90
N ARG A 186 30.72 18.68 -36.70
CA ARG A 186 30.71 18.86 -38.16
C ARG A 186 29.62 18.02 -38.80
N ARG A 187 29.51 16.73 -38.42
CA ARG A 187 28.49 15.82 -38.98
C ARG A 187 27.06 16.23 -38.62
N ILE A 188 26.81 16.66 -37.38
CA ILE A 188 25.52 17.29 -36.99
C ILE A 188 25.25 18.54 -37.85
N SER A 189 26.28 19.34 -38.12
CA SER A 189 26.19 20.53 -39.00
C SER A 189 25.94 20.17 -40.48
N GLU A 190 26.13 18.92 -40.88
CA GLU A 190 25.83 18.39 -42.22
C GLU A 190 24.51 17.60 -42.29
N TRP A 191 23.96 17.17 -41.14
CA TRP A 191 22.70 16.43 -41.05
C TRP A 191 21.48 17.27 -40.68
N CYS A 192 21.64 18.31 -39.85
CA CYS A 192 20.54 19.24 -39.56
C CYS A 192 20.41 20.25 -40.71
N ASP A 193 19.30 20.28 -41.45
CA ASP A 193 19.07 21.27 -42.52
C ASP A 193 18.79 22.70 -42.01
N VAL A 194 18.63 22.87 -40.69
CA VAL A 194 18.35 24.16 -40.03
C VAL A 194 19.53 24.64 -39.17
N ASN A 195 19.46 25.90 -38.73
CA ASN A 195 20.30 26.37 -37.63
C ASN A 195 19.97 25.60 -36.35
N THR A 196 21.02 25.12 -35.68
CA THR A 196 20.94 24.30 -34.48
C THR A 196 22.03 24.75 -33.52
N THR A 197 21.68 24.97 -32.26
CA THR A 197 22.64 25.19 -31.17
C THR A 197 22.54 24.06 -30.17
N GLY A 198 23.65 23.64 -29.57
CA GLY A 198 23.60 22.50 -28.65
C GLY A 198 24.92 22.10 -28.04
N LEU A 199 24.83 21.35 -26.93
CA LEU A 199 25.96 20.73 -26.26
C LEU A 199 25.92 19.23 -26.48
N VAL A 200 27.09 18.65 -26.72
CA VAL A 200 27.27 17.18 -26.74
C VAL A 200 28.24 16.82 -25.61
N PHE A 201 27.77 16.00 -24.67
CA PHE A 201 28.61 15.40 -23.64
C PHE A 201 29.15 14.09 -24.19
N SER A 202 30.46 13.85 -24.11
CA SER A 202 31.10 12.65 -24.66
C SER A 202 31.85 11.85 -23.59
N GLY A 203 31.59 10.55 -23.52
CA GLY A 203 32.40 9.60 -22.77
C GLY A 203 33.80 9.44 -23.35
N THR A 204 34.71 8.86 -22.56
CA THR A 204 36.11 8.61 -22.94
C THR A 204 36.21 7.92 -24.29
N PRO A 205 36.89 8.51 -25.30
CA PRO A 205 37.06 7.87 -26.60
C PRO A 205 37.81 6.53 -26.47
N THR A 206 37.10 5.43 -26.73
CA THR A 206 37.68 4.10 -26.77
C THR A 206 38.37 3.89 -28.12
N PRO A 207 39.70 3.62 -28.15
CA PRO A 207 40.40 3.31 -29.40
C PRO A 207 39.76 2.12 -30.12
N ALA A 208 39.63 2.16 -31.45
CA ALA A 208 38.97 1.11 -32.21
C ALA A 208 39.61 -0.28 -32.01
N GLU A 209 40.93 -0.34 -31.86
CA GLU A 209 41.73 -1.54 -31.47
C GLU A 209 41.32 -2.18 -30.13
N ARG A 210 40.59 -1.47 -29.26
CA ARG A 210 40.13 -1.94 -27.95
C ARG A 210 38.64 -2.24 -27.90
N TYR A 211 37.88 -1.82 -28.90
CA TYR A 211 36.45 -2.09 -28.97
C TYR A 211 36.22 -3.55 -29.37
N GLN A 212 35.38 -4.27 -28.61
CA GLN A 212 35.13 -5.71 -28.79
C GLN A 212 33.62 -5.98 -28.75
N PRO A 213 32.91 -5.98 -29.89
CA PRO A 213 31.47 -6.25 -29.92
C PRO A 213 31.14 -7.74 -29.80
N THR A 214 32.15 -8.61 -29.93
CA THR A 214 31.97 -10.07 -29.96
C THR A 214 32.83 -10.75 -28.90
N SER A 215 32.39 -11.89 -28.39
CA SER A 215 33.18 -12.77 -27.53
C SER A 215 34.21 -13.62 -28.28
N SER A 216 34.29 -13.52 -29.61
CA SER A 216 35.18 -14.27 -30.48
C SER A 216 36.36 -13.40 -30.91
N GLY A 217 37.58 -13.72 -30.48
CA GLY A 217 38.78 -12.95 -30.84
C GLY A 217 39.02 -12.82 -32.36
N VAL A 218 38.53 -13.78 -33.14
CA VAL A 218 38.64 -13.77 -34.62
C VAL A 218 37.61 -12.84 -35.27
N GLU A 219 36.38 -12.77 -34.73
CA GLU A 219 35.36 -11.83 -35.20
C GLU A 219 35.74 -10.41 -34.79
N THR A 220 36.15 -10.20 -33.53
CA THR A 220 36.68 -8.93 -33.04
C THR A 220 37.84 -8.41 -33.87
N SER A 221 38.83 -9.25 -34.24
CA SER A 221 39.94 -8.82 -35.11
C SER A 221 39.48 -8.39 -36.52
N ARG A 222 38.46 -9.04 -37.08
CA ARG A 222 37.88 -8.65 -38.39
C ARG A 222 37.08 -7.36 -38.31
N TYR A 223 36.29 -7.20 -37.25
CA TYR A 223 35.52 -5.99 -36.98
C TYR A 223 36.45 -4.78 -36.79
N GLN A 224 37.53 -4.94 -36.04
CA GLN A 224 38.54 -3.89 -35.83
C GLN A 224 39.25 -3.48 -37.12
N ALA A 225 39.55 -4.45 -38.00
CA ALA A 225 40.06 -4.14 -39.34
C ALA A 225 39.04 -3.36 -40.19
N ALA A 226 37.76 -3.75 -40.16
CA ALA A 226 36.70 -3.05 -40.89
C ALA A 226 36.48 -1.60 -40.39
N LEU A 227 36.59 -1.34 -39.08
CA LEU A 227 36.60 0.02 -38.54
C LEU A 227 37.81 0.82 -39.04
N ALA A 228 39.00 0.21 -39.06
CA ALA A 228 40.22 0.87 -39.53
C ALA A 228 40.18 1.20 -41.03
N ASP A 229 39.66 0.30 -41.87
CA ASP A 229 39.43 0.52 -43.31
C ASP A 229 38.44 1.68 -43.56
N MET A 230 37.51 1.92 -42.64
CA MET A 230 36.56 3.05 -42.66
C MET A 230 37.12 4.34 -42.03
N GLY A 231 38.37 4.35 -41.55
CA GLY A 231 38.98 5.50 -40.88
C GLY A 231 38.44 5.77 -39.46
N ILE A 232 37.74 4.81 -38.85
CA ILE A 232 37.22 4.91 -37.49
C ILE A 232 38.36 4.55 -36.52
N THR A 233 38.92 5.58 -35.87
CA THR A 233 40.06 5.46 -34.95
C THR A 233 39.64 5.29 -33.49
N SER A 234 38.47 5.83 -33.12
CA SER A 234 37.89 5.74 -31.78
C SER A 234 36.37 5.80 -31.84
N LEU A 235 35.73 5.32 -30.76
CA LEU A 235 34.29 5.40 -30.52
C LEU A 235 34.05 6.02 -29.14
N SER A 236 33.12 6.98 -29.04
CA SER A 236 32.63 7.52 -27.76
C SER A 236 31.11 7.38 -27.68
N GLU A 237 30.60 6.94 -26.54
CA GLU A 237 29.21 7.21 -26.16
C GLU A 237 29.02 8.73 -26.00
N VAL A 238 27.87 9.23 -26.41
CA VAL A 238 27.53 10.66 -26.38
C VAL A 238 26.07 10.88 -25.96
N VAL A 239 25.83 11.94 -25.19
CA VAL A 239 24.48 12.49 -24.98
C VAL A 239 24.47 13.92 -25.51
N GLY A 240 23.58 14.21 -26.44
CA GLY A 240 23.41 15.56 -26.98
C GLY A 240 22.10 16.20 -26.54
N VAL A 241 22.16 17.50 -26.25
CA VAL A 241 21.00 18.36 -26.02
C VAL A 241 21.09 19.53 -27.00
N MET A 242 20.12 19.61 -27.91
CA MET A 242 20.07 20.62 -28.97
C MET A 242 18.78 21.43 -28.90
N VAL A 243 18.86 22.70 -29.31
CA VAL A 243 17.71 23.55 -29.66
C VAL A 243 17.67 23.66 -31.18
N MET A 244 16.50 23.42 -31.76
CA MET A 244 16.28 23.50 -33.21
C MET A 244 15.66 24.86 -33.56
N GLY A 245 16.25 25.55 -34.53
CA GLY A 245 15.96 26.95 -34.85
C GLY A 245 16.94 27.92 -34.18
N GLY A 246 17.15 29.07 -34.81
CA GLY A 246 18.07 30.11 -34.32
C GLY A 246 18.77 30.87 -35.46
N THR A 247 19.66 31.80 -35.09
CA THR A 247 20.46 32.61 -36.04
C THR A 247 21.84 32.03 -36.36
N GLU A 248 22.34 31.10 -35.54
CA GLU A 248 23.66 30.48 -35.67
C GLU A 248 23.56 28.95 -35.69
N LYS A 249 24.56 28.30 -36.29
CA LYS A 249 24.73 26.84 -36.28
C LYS A 249 25.97 26.49 -35.46
N LYS A 250 25.76 26.12 -34.20
CA LYS A 250 26.79 26.12 -33.15
C LYS A 250 26.58 24.96 -32.18
N VAL A 251 27.12 23.82 -32.55
CA VAL A 251 27.19 22.62 -31.71
C VAL A 251 28.63 22.50 -31.18
N SER A 252 28.79 22.20 -29.89
CA SER A 252 30.10 22.04 -29.26
C SER A 252 30.13 20.86 -28.29
N ILE A 253 31.26 20.15 -28.25
CA ILE A 253 31.51 19.08 -27.27
C ILE A 253 31.84 19.72 -25.92
N ALA A 254 31.17 19.29 -24.86
CA ALA A 254 31.22 19.91 -23.54
C ALA A 254 31.90 18.98 -22.52
N GLY A 255 33.24 19.07 -22.46
CA GLY A 255 34.08 18.46 -21.42
C GLY A 255 34.95 17.30 -21.91
N GLU A 256 36.11 17.12 -21.26
CA GLU A 256 36.86 15.87 -21.29
C GLU A 256 36.41 14.96 -20.12
N ALA A 257 36.65 13.66 -20.28
CA ALA A 257 36.01 12.62 -19.48
C ALA A 257 36.27 12.69 -17.97
N ARG A 258 35.23 12.33 -17.21
CA ARG A 258 35.37 11.66 -15.91
C ARG A 258 34.90 10.21 -16.05
N PRO A 259 35.51 9.24 -15.33
CA PRO A 259 34.94 7.90 -15.19
C PRO A 259 33.53 7.91 -14.55
N GLU A 260 33.22 8.97 -13.79
CA GLU A 260 31.96 9.19 -13.08
C GLU A 260 30.80 9.72 -13.96
N LEU A 261 30.97 9.93 -15.28
CA LEU A 261 30.02 10.70 -16.10
C LEU A 261 28.58 10.13 -16.11
N TRP A 262 28.43 8.80 -16.06
CA TRP A 262 27.14 8.12 -15.94
C TRP A 262 26.66 7.90 -14.50
N ALA A 263 27.53 8.12 -13.50
CA ALA A 263 27.22 7.95 -12.08
C ALA A 263 26.81 9.27 -11.39
N ASP A 264 27.38 10.41 -11.79
CA ASP A 264 27.00 11.74 -11.28
C ASP A 264 25.90 12.38 -12.15
N HIS A 265 24.67 11.91 -11.97
CA HIS A 265 23.48 12.51 -12.58
C HIS A 265 23.26 13.99 -12.18
N SER A 266 23.88 14.47 -11.09
CA SER A 266 23.73 15.85 -10.63
C SER A 266 24.56 16.84 -11.46
N PHE A 267 25.76 16.43 -11.89
CA PHE A 267 26.62 17.21 -12.77
C PHE A 267 25.96 17.51 -14.12
N LEU A 268 25.39 16.49 -14.78
CA LEU A 268 24.71 16.66 -16.07
C LEU A 268 23.51 17.62 -15.95
N ARG A 269 22.65 17.45 -14.93
CA ARG A 269 21.53 18.37 -14.66
C ARG A 269 22.01 19.81 -14.43
N MET A 270 23.07 20.01 -13.64
CA MET A 270 23.64 21.33 -13.34
C MET A 270 24.22 22.02 -14.59
N VAL A 271 24.92 21.29 -15.47
CA VAL A 271 25.55 21.88 -16.67
C VAL A 271 24.51 22.24 -17.74
N VAL A 272 23.47 21.41 -17.90
CA VAL A 272 22.32 21.72 -18.77
C VAL A 272 21.57 22.96 -18.27
N GLN A 273 21.31 23.08 -16.97
CA GLN A 273 20.70 24.30 -16.39
C GLN A 273 21.58 25.55 -16.63
N LYS A 274 22.88 25.48 -16.35
CA LYS A 274 23.82 26.62 -16.51
C LYS A 274 24.07 27.06 -17.95
N SER A 275 23.64 26.27 -18.95
CA SER A 275 23.77 26.64 -20.37
C SER A 275 22.48 27.24 -20.96
N GLY A 276 21.34 27.17 -20.26
CA GLY A 276 20.09 27.81 -20.66
C GLY A 276 20.08 29.35 -20.55
N ASP A 277 20.84 29.91 -19.61
CA ASP A 277 20.92 31.37 -19.36
C ASP A 277 21.57 32.19 -20.51
N ALA A 278 22.04 31.55 -21.58
CA ALA A 278 22.87 32.15 -22.62
C ALA A 278 22.11 32.74 -23.83
N SER A 279 20.77 32.70 -23.86
CA SER A 279 19.97 33.21 -25.00
C SER A 279 18.83 34.13 -24.55
N SER A 280 18.95 35.42 -24.86
CA SER A 280 18.02 36.48 -24.46
C SER A 280 17.02 36.85 -25.57
N ALA A 281 15.73 36.54 -25.36
CA ALA A 281 14.62 37.10 -26.13
C ALA A 281 13.33 37.10 -25.28
N SER A 282 12.96 38.24 -24.69
CA SER A 282 11.81 38.34 -23.78
C SER A 282 10.58 38.98 -24.44
N GLU A 283 9.62 38.15 -24.86
CA GLU A 283 8.22 38.56 -25.02
C GLU A 283 7.29 37.59 -24.25
N SER A 284 6.07 38.03 -23.95
CA SER A 284 5.38 37.64 -22.72
C SER A 284 4.50 36.38 -22.80
N ARG A 285 4.69 35.47 -21.83
CA ARG A 285 3.65 34.61 -21.26
C ARG A 285 3.54 34.87 -19.74
N PRO A 286 2.35 34.68 -19.13
CA PRO A 286 2.14 34.97 -17.71
C PRO A 286 2.90 33.98 -16.81
N GLN A 287 3.41 34.45 -15.67
CA GLN A 287 4.12 33.62 -14.71
C GLN A 287 3.16 32.67 -13.99
N ALA A 288 3.43 31.37 -14.06
CA ALA A 288 2.94 30.41 -13.07
C ALA A 288 3.86 30.50 -11.84
N THR A 289 3.32 30.91 -10.69
CA THR A 289 4.11 31.11 -9.47
C THR A 289 4.01 29.92 -8.53
N GLU A 290 4.91 28.95 -8.67
CA GLU A 290 5.28 28.06 -7.56
C GLU A 290 6.70 27.53 -7.76
N SER A 291 7.54 27.67 -6.73
CA SER A 291 8.96 27.29 -6.80
C SER A 291 9.15 25.83 -6.42
N VAL A 292 9.27 24.96 -7.43
CA VAL A 292 9.67 23.55 -7.22
C VAL A 292 11.05 23.50 -6.57
N ALA A 293 11.15 22.88 -5.39
CA ALA A 293 12.43 22.66 -4.73
C ALA A 293 13.28 21.64 -5.51
N PRO A 294 14.62 21.81 -5.58
CA PRO A 294 15.48 20.84 -6.27
C PRO A 294 15.42 19.47 -5.56
N PRO A 295 15.29 18.36 -6.30
CA PRO A 295 15.24 17.03 -5.71
C PRO A 295 16.59 16.65 -5.08
N VAL A 296 16.52 15.87 -3.99
CA VAL A 296 17.70 15.36 -3.27
C VAL A 296 18.41 14.29 -4.13
N PRO A 297 19.76 14.22 -4.15
CA PRO A 297 20.47 13.20 -4.91
C PRO A 297 20.16 11.77 -4.45
N TRP A 298 19.99 10.87 -5.41
CA TRP A 298 19.99 9.42 -5.18
C TRP A 298 21.42 8.89 -5.36
N GLU A 299 22.04 8.38 -4.29
CA GLU A 299 23.35 7.73 -4.37
C GLU A 299 23.18 6.29 -4.87
N ALA A 300 23.50 6.05 -6.14
CA ALA A 300 23.47 4.71 -6.73
C ALA A 300 24.73 3.91 -6.31
N SER A 301 24.54 2.90 -5.45
CA SER A 301 25.51 1.82 -5.29
C SER A 301 25.26 0.73 -6.34
N ALA A 302 26.32 0.22 -6.98
CA ALA A 302 26.22 -0.54 -8.23
C ALA A 302 25.71 -2.00 -8.12
N GLU A 303 25.05 -2.37 -7.02
CA GLU A 303 24.60 -3.75 -6.75
C GLU A 303 23.17 -3.84 -6.17
N GLN A 304 22.15 -3.45 -6.93
CA GLN A 304 20.82 -4.09 -6.86
C GLN A 304 19.87 -3.75 -8.02
N VAL A 305 19.58 -4.74 -8.86
CA VAL A 305 18.35 -4.79 -9.68
C VAL A 305 17.75 -6.19 -9.57
N SER A 306 16.58 -6.30 -8.93
CA SER A 306 15.83 -7.56 -8.80
C SER A 306 14.64 -7.57 -9.77
N CYS A 307 14.77 -8.36 -10.83
CA CYS A 307 13.79 -8.48 -11.90
C CYS A 307 12.55 -9.30 -11.47
N ILE A 308 11.35 -8.76 -11.73
CA ILE A 308 10.08 -9.48 -11.68
C ILE A 308 9.71 -9.93 -13.10
N GLN A 309 9.32 -11.20 -13.28
CA GLN A 309 9.01 -11.80 -14.60
C GLN A 309 7.51 -11.90 -14.90
N LEU A 310 7.08 -11.42 -16.08
CA LEU A 310 5.72 -11.61 -16.65
C LEU A 310 5.79 -12.24 -18.07
N ASN A 311 4.64 -12.46 -18.71
CA ASN A 311 4.53 -13.21 -19.98
C ASN A 311 3.41 -12.62 -20.86
N LEU A 312 3.73 -12.12 -22.07
CA LEU A 312 2.82 -11.33 -22.92
C LEU A 312 2.82 -11.81 -24.38
N ASP A 313 1.76 -12.51 -24.81
CA ASP A 313 1.65 -13.00 -26.20
C ASP A 313 0.19 -13.12 -26.76
N ARG A 314 -0.83 -12.68 -26.01
CA ARG A 314 -2.23 -12.57 -26.48
C ARG A 314 -2.87 -11.32 -25.89
N GLY A 315 -3.73 -10.64 -26.67
CA GLY A 315 -4.29 -9.31 -26.36
C GLY A 315 -5.35 -9.28 -25.26
N THR A 316 -5.02 -9.82 -24.08
CA THR A 316 -5.88 -9.91 -22.89
C THR A 316 -5.00 -9.84 -21.66
N VAL A 317 -5.25 -8.90 -20.75
CA VAL A 317 -4.54 -8.86 -19.45
C VAL A 317 -5.01 -10.03 -18.59
N GLY A 318 -4.12 -10.99 -18.34
CA GLY A 318 -4.41 -12.16 -17.52
C GLY A 318 -3.19 -12.57 -16.71
N ILE A 319 -3.26 -12.41 -15.38
CA ILE A 319 -2.24 -12.88 -14.45
C ILE A 319 -2.41 -14.40 -14.31
N ALA A 320 -1.54 -15.18 -14.94
CA ALA A 320 -1.53 -16.63 -14.82
C ALA A 320 -0.10 -17.19 -14.91
N ALA A 321 0.34 -17.85 -13.83
CA ALA A 321 1.55 -18.67 -13.87
C ALA A 321 1.38 -19.86 -14.83
N LYS A 322 2.49 -20.33 -15.39
CA LYS A 322 2.57 -21.31 -16.49
C LYS A 322 3.90 -22.08 -16.31
N GLU A 323 4.05 -23.36 -16.66
CA GLU A 323 3.29 -24.30 -17.52
C GLU A 323 3.22 -25.72 -16.86
N LYS A 324 2.67 -26.84 -17.37
CA LYS A 324 2.09 -27.37 -18.66
C LYS A 324 1.36 -28.71 -18.28
N ASN A 325 0.51 -29.43 -19.03
CA ASN A 325 -0.04 -29.33 -20.39
C ASN A 325 -1.32 -30.21 -20.54
N GLY A 326 -2.32 -29.78 -21.33
CA GLY A 326 -3.38 -30.63 -21.94
C GLY A 326 -4.49 -31.21 -21.03
N THR A 327 -5.68 -31.63 -21.54
CA THR A 327 -6.23 -31.50 -22.92
C THR A 327 -7.75 -31.81 -23.01
N LYS A 328 -8.52 -31.03 -23.80
CA LYS A 328 -9.89 -31.30 -24.37
C LYS A 328 -11.05 -31.39 -23.34
N ALA A 329 -12.34 -31.08 -23.59
CA ALA A 329 -13.19 -30.65 -24.74
C ALA A 329 -14.53 -30.01 -24.16
N GLN A 330 -15.60 -29.52 -24.84
CA GLN A 330 -15.96 -29.09 -26.21
C GLN A 330 -17.34 -28.33 -26.19
N HIS A 331 -17.75 -27.65 -27.29
CA HIS A 331 -19.10 -27.08 -27.58
C HIS A 331 -19.63 -25.89 -26.72
N ALA A 332 -20.49 -24.96 -27.18
CA ALA A 332 -20.88 -24.51 -28.54
C ALA A 332 -21.72 -23.18 -28.54
N SER A 333 -21.79 -22.47 -29.68
CA SER A 333 -22.80 -21.45 -30.13
C SER A 333 -23.00 -20.13 -29.32
N ALA A 334 -23.46 -18.99 -29.88
CA ALA A 334 -23.50 -18.44 -31.27
C ALA A 334 -24.02 -16.97 -31.26
N SER A 335 -23.81 -16.19 -32.37
CA SER A 335 -24.61 -15.00 -32.83
C SER A 335 -24.72 -13.74 -31.93
N ASP A 336 -24.93 -12.48 -32.38
CA ASP A 336 -24.98 -11.87 -33.73
C ASP A 336 -24.71 -10.33 -33.71
N ALA A 337 -24.79 -9.67 -34.89
CA ALA A 337 -25.02 -8.23 -35.25
C ALA A 337 -25.16 -7.12 -34.15
N GLY A 338 -24.89 -5.82 -34.35
CA GLY A 338 -24.76 -4.96 -35.54
C GLY A 338 -25.27 -3.51 -35.21
N PRO A 339 -24.72 -2.39 -35.74
CA PRO A 339 -24.96 -1.03 -35.18
C PRO A 339 -25.69 0.02 -36.06
N SER A 340 -26.28 1.04 -35.43
CA SER A 340 -26.71 2.35 -36.02
C SER A 340 -26.95 3.39 -34.88
N SER A 341 -26.54 4.66 -34.85
CA SER A 341 -26.32 5.75 -35.83
C SER A 341 -27.58 6.61 -36.17
N GLY A 342 -27.49 7.95 -36.00
CA GLY A 342 -28.51 8.93 -36.45
C GLY A 342 -28.82 10.14 -35.52
N PRO A 343 -28.44 11.39 -35.88
CA PRO A 343 -28.81 12.64 -35.18
C PRO A 343 -29.67 13.61 -36.03
N LEU A 344 -30.16 14.75 -35.46
CA LEU A 344 -30.15 16.14 -36.03
C LEU A 344 -31.28 17.11 -35.52
N ARG A 345 -30.88 18.35 -35.16
CA ARG A 345 -31.57 19.68 -35.34
C ARG A 345 -32.93 19.97 -34.64
N CYS A 346 -33.50 21.20 -34.62
CA CYS A 346 -33.03 22.60 -34.42
C CYS A 346 -34.15 23.61 -34.84
N CYS A 347 -34.51 24.65 -34.04
CA CYS A 347 -35.10 25.92 -34.57
C CYS A 347 -35.33 27.09 -33.55
N ARG A 348 -34.86 28.31 -33.90
CA ARG A 348 -35.55 29.65 -33.86
C ARG A 348 -36.03 30.25 -32.49
N GLN A 349 -36.18 31.57 -32.25
CA GLN A 349 -35.91 32.83 -33.03
C GLN A 349 -35.88 34.11 -32.12
N ARG A 350 -35.07 35.13 -32.49
CA ARG A 350 -35.23 36.64 -32.37
C ARG A 350 -35.83 37.30 -31.09
N GLY A 351 -35.39 38.47 -30.60
CA GLY A 351 -34.23 39.36 -30.94
C GLY A 351 -34.51 40.89 -30.78
N ARG A 352 -33.45 41.73 -30.69
CA ARG A 352 -33.42 43.24 -30.55
C ARG A 352 -33.90 43.80 -29.18
N SER A 353 -33.50 44.97 -28.64
CA SER A 353 -32.35 45.94 -28.76
C SER A 353 -32.62 47.13 -27.79
N GLY A 354 -31.73 48.01 -27.29
CA GLY A 354 -30.30 48.32 -27.46
C GLY A 354 -30.02 49.83 -27.12
N LEU A 355 -28.75 50.32 -27.14
CA LEU A 355 -28.29 51.74 -26.91
C LEU A 355 -28.30 52.26 -25.44
N ARG A 356 -27.41 53.16 -24.94
CA ARG A 356 -26.02 53.60 -25.30
C ARG A 356 -25.39 54.53 -24.20
N GLY A 357 -24.09 54.36 -23.86
CA GLY A 357 -23.15 55.40 -23.36
C GLY A 357 -23.35 56.06 -21.96
N GLU A 358 -22.44 56.89 -21.42
CA GLU A 358 -20.96 57.00 -21.58
C GLU A 358 -20.33 58.00 -20.55
N HIS A 359 -19.08 57.77 -20.08
CA HIS A 359 -18.26 58.63 -19.18
C HIS A 359 -18.90 58.92 -17.77
N GLY A 360 -18.25 59.48 -16.72
CA GLY A 360 -16.87 59.93 -16.39
C GLY A 360 -16.92 60.82 -15.12
N SER A 361 -15.87 61.12 -14.34
CA SER A 361 -14.46 60.65 -14.27
C SER A 361 -13.73 61.21 -13.01
N GLU A 362 -12.50 60.74 -12.74
CA GLU A 362 -11.44 61.31 -11.86
C GLU A 362 -11.45 61.14 -10.31
N SER A 363 -10.25 60.81 -9.85
CA SER A 363 -9.75 60.52 -8.49
C SER A 363 -9.49 61.74 -7.57
N ARG A 364 -9.42 61.52 -6.24
CA ARG A 364 -8.14 61.62 -5.46
C ARG A 364 -8.25 61.15 -3.98
N ARG A 365 -7.07 60.88 -3.39
CA ARG A 365 -6.79 60.48 -1.99
C ARG A 365 -6.83 61.69 -1.02
N ALA A 366 -6.86 61.59 0.32
CA ALA A 366 -7.34 60.58 1.30
C ALA A 366 -7.11 61.15 2.73
N ALA A 367 -7.91 60.76 3.75
CA ALA A 367 -7.57 60.93 5.19
C ALA A 367 -8.43 60.07 6.15
N GLU A 368 -7.73 59.26 6.95
CA GLU A 368 -7.95 58.71 8.32
C GLU A 368 -9.32 58.69 9.07
N ALA A 369 -9.66 57.47 9.56
CA ALA A 369 -10.05 57.15 10.96
C ALA A 369 -11.47 57.40 11.56
N GLY A 370 -12.50 56.68 11.06
CA GLY A 370 -13.61 56.10 11.87
C GLY A 370 -14.75 57.02 12.39
N PRO A 371 -15.72 56.52 13.19
CA PRO A 371 -16.01 55.14 13.60
C PRO A 371 -17.49 54.63 13.37
N ARG A 372 -17.68 53.31 13.47
CA ARG A 372 -18.93 52.53 13.79
C ARG A 372 -20.34 52.98 13.29
N ARG A 373 -20.92 52.13 12.42
CA ARG A 373 -22.34 51.67 12.33
C ARG A 373 -23.50 52.67 12.08
N GLN A 374 -24.28 52.45 11.01
CA GLN A 374 -25.59 51.75 11.06
C GLN A 374 -25.98 51.22 9.64
N LEU A 375 -27.14 50.54 9.48
CA LEU A 375 -27.53 49.77 8.27
C LEU A 375 -28.46 50.54 7.31
N ALA A 376 -28.38 50.26 5.99
CA ALA A 376 -29.56 49.89 5.15
C ALA A 376 -29.22 49.35 3.73
N LEU A 377 -30.05 48.37 3.32
CA LEU A 377 -30.52 47.87 2.00
C LEU A 377 -30.31 48.75 0.73
N CYS A 378 -30.32 48.26 -0.54
CA CYS A 378 -30.28 46.90 -1.16
C CYS A 378 -30.12 46.98 -2.71
N SER A 379 -29.98 45.81 -3.39
CA SER A 379 -30.15 45.54 -4.86
C SER A 379 -29.11 46.17 -5.82
N ALA A 380 -28.71 45.56 -6.95
CA ALA A 380 -28.84 44.21 -7.56
C ALA A 380 -27.63 44.01 -8.52
N MET A 381 -27.01 42.83 -8.71
CA MET A 381 -27.49 41.55 -9.29
C MET A 381 -27.90 41.67 -10.79
N ASP A 382 -27.48 40.80 -11.71
CA ASP A 382 -26.56 39.63 -11.62
C ASP A 382 -26.01 39.22 -13.03
N ASP A 383 -25.54 37.96 -13.14
CA ASP A 383 -25.20 37.14 -14.32
C ASP A 383 -23.71 37.13 -14.76
N SER A 384 -23.05 35.98 -14.97
CA SER A 384 -23.56 34.59 -15.01
C SER A 384 -22.62 33.56 -14.35
N ALA A 385 -23.10 32.87 -13.31
CA ALA A 385 -22.53 31.61 -12.80
C ALA A 385 -23.62 30.79 -12.08
N GLU A 386 -24.05 29.66 -12.67
CA GLU A 386 -25.10 28.80 -12.08
C GLU A 386 -24.72 27.31 -12.09
N SER A 387 -25.35 26.56 -11.18
CA SER A 387 -25.07 25.17 -10.78
C SER A 387 -23.69 24.98 -10.10
N VAL A 388 -23.57 24.25 -8.97
CA VAL A 388 -24.53 23.45 -8.20
C VAL A 388 -24.71 24.03 -6.79
N GLY A 389 -25.95 24.12 -6.28
CA GLY A 389 -26.28 24.91 -5.10
C GLY A 389 -26.06 24.24 -3.75
N LEU A 390 -25.41 24.96 -2.83
CA LEU A 390 -25.29 24.64 -1.39
C LEU A 390 -25.36 25.95 -0.57
N GLY A 391 -26.51 26.63 -0.58
CA GLY A 391 -26.58 28.03 -0.09
C GLY A 391 -27.95 28.62 0.24
N ALA A 392 -28.94 27.82 0.67
CA ALA A 392 -30.32 28.31 0.88
C ALA A 392 -31.03 27.72 2.12
N LEU A 393 -30.50 27.97 3.33
CA LEU A 393 -31.17 27.54 4.59
C LEU A 393 -31.08 28.54 5.75
N ARG A 394 -31.39 29.83 5.52
CA ARG A 394 -31.71 30.78 6.60
C ARG A 394 -32.94 31.64 6.29
N ARG A 395 -33.92 31.57 7.20
CA ARG A 395 -35.19 32.32 7.32
C ARG A 395 -36.34 31.87 6.40
N GLY A 396 -37.48 31.53 7.00
CA GLY A 396 -38.80 31.84 6.42
C GLY A 396 -39.61 30.73 5.75
N ALA A 397 -39.23 29.45 5.86
CA ALA A 397 -40.01 28.33 5.34
C ALA A 397 -40.39 27.32 6.45
N ARG A 398 -41.45 26.53 6.23
CA ARG A 398 -41.82 25.40 7.11
C ARG A 398 -40.68 24.38 7.12
N SER A 399 -40.35 23.83 8.27
CA SER A 399 -39.29 22.81 8.41
C SER A 399 -39.71 21.48 7.78
N PHE A 400 -39.34 21.30 6.51
CA PHE A 400 -39.09 19.97 5.97
C PHE A 400 -37.83 19.43 6.65
N ALA A 401 -38.01 18.75 7.79
CA ALA A 401 -36.93 18.01 8.42
C ALA A 401 -36.39 16.94 7.45
N THR A 402 -35.07 16.77 7.39
CA THR A 402 -34.43 15.69 6.63
C THR A 402 -35.03 14.36 7.09
N ARG A 403 -35.68 13.62 6.19
CA ARG A 403 -36.29 12.33 6.52
C ARG A 403 -35.66 11.25 5.68
N SER A 404 -35.12 10.25 6.36
CA SER A 404 -34.79 8.98 5.74
C SER A 404 -36.06 8.23 5.32
N TRP A 405 -35.95 7.30 4.36
CA TRP A 405 -36.97 6.26 4.17
C TRP A 405 -36.74 5.04 5.08
N VAL A 406 -35.62 4.99 5.80
CA VAL A 406 -35.38 4.07 6.92
C VAL A 406 -35.97 4.70 8.18
N GLU A 407 -36.89 4.03 8.85
CA GLU A 407 -37.50 4.53 10.08
C GLU A 407 -36.57 4.33 11.29
N TYR A 408 -36.52 5.34 12.16
CA TYR A 408 -35.81 5.35 13.44
C TYR A 408 -36.45 6.38 14.38
N ASP A 409 -36.20 6.28 15.68
CA ASP A 409 -36.72 7.21 16.67
C ASP A 409 -35.82 8.45 16.87
N ALA A 410 -36.33 9.48 17.53
CA ALA A 410 -35.62 10.75 17.75
C ALA A 410 -34.40 10.64 18.69
N LYS A 411 -34.24 9.53 19.42
CA LYS A 411 -33.08 9.21 20.25
C LYS A 411 -32.20 8.10 19.65
N CYS A 412 -32.41 7.74 18.37
CA CYS A 412 -31.49 6.88 17.67
C CYS A 412 -30.15 7.61 17.48
N ASP A 413 -29.04 6.93 17.77
CA ASP A 413 -27.70 7.47 17.56
C ASP A 413 -27.37 7.72 16.07
N PHE A 414 -28.03 7.01 15.16
CA PHE A 414 -27.67 6.92 13.74
C PHE A 414 -28.77 7.45 12.80
N PRO A 415 -29.24 8.71 12.92
CA PRO A 415 -30.13 9.29 11.92
C PRO A 415 -29.36 9.63 10.63
N ILE A 416 -30.08 10.10 9.60
CA ILE A 416 -29.49 10.52 8.32
C ILE A 416 -28.54 11.72 8.44
N GLU A 417 -28.63 12.49 9.53
CA GLU A 417 -27.67 13.53 9.89
C GLU A 417 -26.31 12.97 10.37
N ASN A 418 -26.27 11.76 10.95
CA ASN A 418 -25.03 11.15 11.45
C ASN A 418 -24.24 10.46 10.33
N LEU A 419 -24.73 9.32 9.82
CA LEU A 419 -24.02 8.47 8.84
C LEU A 419 -22.52 8.26 9.17
N PRO A 420 -22.19 7.66 10.34
CA PRO A 420 -20.81 7.44 10.74
C PRO A 420 -20.18 6.29 9.93
N PHE A 421 -18.86 6.15 9.94
CA PHE A 421 -18.16 5.06 9.25
C PHE A 421 -17.64 4.00 10.21
N GLY A 422 -17.69 2.72 9.81
CA GLY A 422 -17.22 1.60 10.62
C GLY A 422 -16.88 0.36 9.79
N VAL A 423 -16.50 -0.72 10.46
CA VAL A 423 -16.13 -2.00 9.82
C VAL A 423 -16.94 -3.14 10.41
N PHE A 424 -17.52 -3.97 9.55
CA PHE A 424 -18.34 -5.12 9.97
C PHE A 424 -18.06 -6.38 9.13
N SER A 425 -18.48 -7.53 9.66
CA SER A 425 -18.62 -8.79 8.92
C SER A 425 -19.97 -9.44 9.16
N CYS A 426 -20.40 -10.30 8.24
CA CYS A 426 -21.56 -11.19 8.40
C CYS A 426 -21.16 -12.65 8.12
N ALA A 427 -22.02 -13.61 8.42
CA ALA A 427 -21.72 -15.06 8.34
C ALA A 427 -21.32 -15.61 6.95
N LYS A 428 -21.31 -14.78 5.88
CA LYS A 428 -20.93 -15.16 4.51
C LYS A 428 -19.86 -14.27 3.84
N LYS A 429 -19.53 -13.09 4.39
CA LYS A 429 -18.50 -12.17 3.86
C LYS A 429 -17.70 -11.58 5.05
N GLY A 430 -16.37 -11.52 4.95
CA GLY A 430 -15.42 -11.09 6.01
C GLY A 430 -15.54 -9.62 6.46
N PRO A 431 -14.52 -9.02 7.11
CA PRO A 431 -14.55 -7.60 7.46
C PRO A 431 -14.59 -6.71 6.21
N ARG A 432 -15.41 -5.64 6.22
CA ARG A 432 -15.39 -4.55 5.22
C ARG A 432 -16.06 -3.27 5.72
N CYS A 433 -15.94 -2.20 4.96
CA CYS A 433 -16.43 -0.86 5.31
C CYS A 433 -17.98 -0.75 5.27
N ALA A 434 -18.54 -0.03 6.24
CA ALA A 434 -19.97 0.27 6.36
C ALA A 434 -20.23 1.71 6.84
N THR A 435 -21.49 2.14 6.70
CA THR A 435 -22.07 3.25 7.48
C THR A 435 -23.28 2.76 8.29
N ALA A 436 -23.77 3.55 9.26
CA ALA A 436 -24.95 3.22 10.07
C ALA A 436 -26.15 4.15 9.78
N ILE A 437 -27.36 3.58 9.73
CA ILE A 437 -28.63 4.31 9.61
C ILE A 437 -29.74 3.56 10.36
N GLY A 438 -30.35 4.22 11.34
CA GLY A 438 -31.35 3.60 12.23
C GLY A 438 -30.80 2.33 12.90
N SER A 439 -31.52 1.23 12.74
CA SER A 439 -31.13 -0.10 13.23
C SER A 439 -30.28 -0.91 12.24
N TYR A 440 -29.71 -0.29 11.19
CA TYR A 440 -28.99 -0.98 10.11
C TYR A 440 -27.54 -0.49 9.93
N ALA A 441 -26.66 -1.44 9.62
CA ALA A 441 -25.42 -1.18 8.89
C ALA A 441 -25.70 -1.25 7.37
N VAL A 442 -25.07 -0.35 6.61
CA VAL A 442 -25.11 -0.28 5.15
C VAL A 442 -23.72 -0.61 4.61
N ASP A 443 -23.62 -1.73 3.90
CA ASP A 443 -22.42 -2.33 3.32
C ASP A 443 -21.93 -1.52 2.11
N LEU A 444 -20.88 -0.73 2.32
CA LEU A 444 -20.35 0.21 1.30
C LEU A 444 -19.68 -0.54 0.13
N ALA A 445 -19.13 -1.73 0.37
CA ALA A 445 -18.64 -2.57 -0.71
C ALA A 445 -19.81 -3.08 -1.55
N ALA A 446 -20.91 -3.57 -0.94
CA ALA A 446 -22.09 -4.01 -1.68
C ALA A 446 -22.73 -2.87 -2.49
N LEU A 447 -22.77 -1.64 -1.98
CA LEU A 447 -23.20 -0.48 -2.77
C LEU A 447 -22.26 -0.20 -3.96
N SER A 448 -20.95 -0.41 -3.80
CA SER A 448 -19.95 -0.22 -4.85
C SER A 448 -19.98 -1.32 -5.91
N GLU A 449 -20.10 -2.58 -5.49
CA GLU A 449 -20.31 -3.79 -6.33
C GLU A 449 -21.49 -3.60 -7.32
N HIS A 450 -22.51 -2.84 -6.94
CA HIS A 450 -23.70 -2.55 -7.75
C HIS A 450 -23.71 -1.15 -8.40
N GLY A 451 -22.58 -0.43 -8.37
CA GLY A 451 -22.44 0.90 -8.98
C GLY A 451 -23.19 2.05 -8.30
N ALA A 452 -23.77 1.83 -7.11
CA ALA A 452 -24.50 2.88 -6.39
C ALA A 452 -23.56 4.00 -5.86
N LEU A 453 -22.27 3.70 -5.68
CA LEU A 453 -21.21 4.64 -5.30
C LEU A 453 -20.25 4.98 -6.47
N SER A 454 -20.66 4.78 -7.72
CA SER A 454 -19.90 5.24 -8.89
C SER A 454 -19.88 6.78 -8.99
N GLY A 455 -18.83 7.34 -9.59
CA GLY A 455 -18.70 8.78 -9.85
C GLY A 455 -18.11 9.61 -8.71
N LEU A 456 -17.68 9.00 -7.60
CA LEU A 456 -17.12 9.69 -6.43
C LEU A 456 -15.67 10.22 -6.60
N GLY A 457 -15.06 10.06 -7.78
CA GLY A 457 -13.67 10.46 -8.06
C GLY A 457 -12.60 9.44 -7.64
N PHE A 458 -12.98 8.31 -7.04
CA PHE A 458 -12.09 7.22 -6.65
C PHE A 458 -12.72 5.83 -6.88
N ASP A 459 -11.91 4.77 -6.81
CA ASP A 459 -12.39 3.38 -6.89
C ASP A 459 -13.05 2.94 -5.58
N ALA A 460 -14.35 3.23 -5.47
CA ALA A 460 -15.17 2.84 -4.32
C ALA A 460 -15.16 1.33 -4.05
N THR A 461 -15.04 0.48 -5.08
CA THR A 461 -15.04 -0.98 -4.92
C THR A 461 -13.74 -1.46 -4.28
N LYS A 462 -12.59 -0.99 -4.77
CA LYS A 462 -11.27 -1.29 -4.18
C LYS A 462 -11.12 -0.72 -2.78
N THR A 463 -11.66 0.47 -2.52
CA THR A 463 -11.58 1.14 -1.22
C THR A 463 -12.52 0.52 -0.17
N PHE A 464 -13.82 0.41 -0.42
CA PHE A 464 -14.77 -0.07 0.59
C PHE A 464 -14.77 -1.60 0.78
N GLY A 465 -14.22 -2.34 -0.18
CA GLY A 465 -13.92 -3.77 -0.05
C GLY A 465 -12.76 -4.10 0.91
N GLN A 466 -12.00 -3.11 1.39
CA GLN A 466 -10.92 -3.33 2.35
C GLN A 466 -11.45 -3.72 3.74
N PRO A 467 -10.70 -4.56 4.50
CA PRO A 467 -11.08 -4.97 5.85
C PRO A 467 -10.95 -3.86 6.90
N THR A 468 -10.44 -2.68 6.55
CA THR A 468 -10.30 -1.50 7.42
C THR A 468 -10.51 -0.20 6.62
N LEU A 469 -10.87 0.88 7.31
CA LEU A 469 -11.12 2.19 6.69
C LEU A 469 -9.86 2.94 6.24
N ASN A 470 -8.64 2.45 6.51
CA ASN A 470 -7.38 3.16 6.20
C ASN A 470 -7.31 3.64 4.73
N ALA A 471 -7.76 2.82 3.77
CA ALA A 471 -7.77 3.16 2.34
C ALA A 471 -8.80 4.25 1.96
N PHE A 472 -9.81 4.48 2.81
CA PHE A 472 -10.77 5.57 2.67
C PHE A 472 -10.29 6.82 3.42
N MET A 473 -9.70 6.65 4.61
CA MET A 473 -9.02 7.68 5.39
C MET A 473 -7.85 8.31 4.63
N ALA A 474 -7.17 7.57 3.74
CA ALA A 474 -6.07 8.07 2.92
C ALA A 474 -6.51 8.98 1.76
N LEU A 475 -7.81 9.06 1.45
CA LEU A 475 -8.34 9.98 0.43
C LEU A 475 -8.49 11.39 1.02
N PRO A 476 -8.44 12.47 0.22
CA PRO A 476 -8.72 13.82 0.69
C PRO A 476 -10.17 14.00 1.19
N ARG A 477 -10.40 14.97 2.07
CA ARG A 477 -11.72 15.26 2.68
C ARG A 477 -12.86 15.45 1.67
N SER A 478 -12.54 15.92 0.47
CA SER A 478 -13.47 16.01 -0.67
C SER A 478 -14.12 14.65 -1.02
N ALA A 479 -13.36 13.55 -0.96
CA ALA A 479 -13.87 12.20 -1.21
C ALA A 479 -14.79 11.71 -0.09
N TRP A 480 -14.49 12.04 1.18
CA TRP A 480 -15.37 11.71 2.31
C TRP A 480 -16.69 12.48 2.20
N ARG A 481 -16.63 13.77 1.86
CA ARG A 481 -17.80 14.63 1.62
C ARG A 481 -18.65 14.15 0.44
N ALA A 482 -18.03 13.77 -0.68
CA ALA A 482 -18.72 13.18 -1.82
C ALA A 482 -19.44 11.87 -1.44
N THR A 483 -18.75 10.99 -0.70
CA THR A 483 -19.30 9.73 -0.19
C THR A 483 -20.49 9.97 0.74
N ARG A 484 -20.34 10.87 1.73
CA ARG A 484 -21.39 11.28 2.67
C ARG A 484 -22.61 11.82 1.93
N ALA A 485 -22.42 12.78 1.01
CA ALA A 485 -23.50 13.34 0.21
C ALA A 485 -24.22 12.27 -0.63
N ARG A 486 -23.48 11.32 -1.22
CA ARG A 486 -24.07 10.21 -1.98
C ARG A 486 -24.88 9.26 -1.11
N LEU A 487 -24.41 8.95 0.09
CA LEU A 487 -25.13 8.13 1.08
C LEU A 487 -26.39 8.83 1.57
N THR A 488 -26.33 10.13 1.89
CA THR A 488 -27.51 10.95 2.20
C THR A 488 -28.54 10.85 1.05
N GLN A 489 -28.12 11.04 -0.20
CA GLN A 489 -29.03 10.96 -1.36
C GLN A 489 -29.69 9.58 -1.53
N LEU A 490 -28.98 8.47 -1.24
CA LEU A 490 -29.54 7.12 -1.31
C LEU A 490 -30.49 6.77 -0.15
N LEU A 491 -30.41 7.49 0.97
CA LEU A 491 -31.20 7.22 2.18
C LEU A 491 -32.35 8.22 2.39
N LEU A 492 -32.30 9.40 1.75
CA LEU A 492 -33.33 10.43 1.84
C LEU A 492 -34.66 9.99 1.20
N ALA A 493 -35.79 10.27 1.86
CA ALA A 493 -37.12 9.83 1.45
C ALA A 493 -37.58 10.41 0.08
N ASP A 494 -37.06 11.56 -0.32
CA ASP A 494 -37.27 12.21 -1.61
C ASP A 494 -35.98 12.30 -2.46
N GLY A 495 -34.92 11.57 -2.06
CA GLY A 495 -33.67 11.44 -2.81
C GLY A 495 -33.67 10.30 -3.85
N ASP A 496 -32.47 9.84 -4.21
CA ASP A 496 -32.24 8.74 -5.16
C ASP A 496 -32.83 7.42 -4.63
N ASP A 497 -33.90 6.97 -5.27
CA ASP A 497 -34.63 5.77 -4.85
C ASP A 497 -33.97 4.44 -5.25
N LEU A 498 -32.78 4.45 -5.85
CA LEU A 498 -32.01 3.26 -6.24
C LEU A 498 -31.92 2.19 -5.13
N LEU A 499 -31.48 2.57 -3.93
CA LEU A 499 -31.35 1.66 -2.77
C LEU A 499 -32.72 1.29 -2.17
N ARG A 500 -33.70 2.18 -2.25
CA ARG A 500 -35.06 1.95 -1.73
C ARG A 500 -35.84 0.95 -2.58
N ARG A 501 -35.77 1.08 -3.92
CA ARG A 501 -36.58 0.32 -4.89
C ARG A 501 -35.94 -0.99 -5.36
N LYS A 502 -34.62 -1.07 -5.53
CA LYS A 502 -33.97 -2.32 -5.94
C LYS A 502 -33.85 -3.27 -4.75
N ALA A 503 -34.83 -4.17 -4.62
CA ALA A 503 -34.86 -5.17 -3.54
C ALA A 503 -33.53 -5.94 -3.43
N GLU A 504 -32.99 -6.46 -4.54
CA GLU A 504 -31.72 -7.19 -4.57
C GLU A 504 -30.55 -6.38 -3.99
N LEU A 505 -30.43 -5.09 -4.35
CA LEU A 505 -29.39 -4.19 -3.82
C LEU A 505 -29.62 -3.90 -2.33
N ARG A 506 -30.86 -3.64 -1.93
CA ARG A 506 -31.20 -3.36 -0.52
C ARG A 506 -30.94 -4.58 0.36
N ASP A 507 -31.33 -5.76 -0.10
CA ASP A 507 -31.19 -7.03 0.59
C ASP A 507 -29.73 -7.55 0.52
N ALA A 508 -28.90 -7.02 -0.40
CA ALA A 508 -27.44 -7.18 -0.42
C ALA A 508 -26.70 -6.20 0.52
N ALA A 509 -27.13 -4.94 0.58
CA ALA A 509 -26.39 -3.87 1.23
C ALA A 509 -26.83 -3.56 2.67
N MET A 510 -28.11 -3.72 3.02
CA MET A 510 -28.60 -3.44 4.37
C MET A 510 -28.52 -4.68 5.27
N ARG A 511 -28.04 -4.49 6.51
CA ARG A 511 -27.92 -5.53 7.54
C ARG A 511 -28.38 -4.98 8.88
N PRO A 512 -29.29 -5.65 9.62
CA PRO A 512 -29.63 -5.25 10.98
C PRO A 512 -28.37 -5.22 11.85
N LEU A 513 -28.21 -4.20 12.71
CA LEU A 513 -27.05 -4.05 13.60
C LEU A 513 -26.88 -5.23 14.57
N GLN A 514 -27.94 -5.99 14.82
CA GLN A 514 -27.93 -7.19 15.66
C GLN A 514 -27.42 -8.45 14.94
N GLU A 515 -27.34 -8.44 13.60
CA GLU A 515 -26.89 -9.57 12.77
C GLU A 515 -25.41 -9.46 12.34
N VAL A 516 -24.75 -8.35 12.66
CA VAL A 516 -23.38 -8.05 12.24
C VAL A 516 -22.40 -8.15 13.39
N LYS A 517 -21.18 -8.63 13.10
CA LYS A 517 -20.04 -8.45 14.00
C LYS A 517 -19.26 -7.22 13.56
N MET A 518 -19.16 -6.22 14.45
CA MET A 518 -18.26 -5.07 14.28
C MET A 518 -16.80 -5.46 14.55
N HIS A 519 -15.87 -4.71 13.97
CA HIS A 519 -14.41 -4.82 14.18
C HIS A 519 -13.81 -3.44 14.45
N LEU A 520 -12.52 -3.39 14.80
CA LEU A 520 -11.78 -2.11 14.84
C LEU A 520 -11.92 -1.40 13.48
N PRO A 521 -12.25 -0.09 13.46
CA PRO A 521 -12.59 0.60 12.22
C PRO A 521 -11.35 0.87 11.34
N ALA A 522 -10.16 0.94 11.93
CA ALA A 522 -8.88 1.08 11.23
C ALA A 522 -7.86 0.08 11.77
N LYS A 523 -6.85 -0.24 10.95
CA LYS A 523 -5.55 -0.70 11.45
C LYS A 523 -4.83 0.54 11.97
N ILE A 524 -4.77 0.71 13.28
CA ILE A 524 -4.03 1.80 13.90
C ILE A 524 -2.54 1.57 13.64
N GLY A 525 -1.85 2.60 13.11
CA GLY A 525 -0.39 2.63 13.03
C GLY A 525 0.15 2.94 14.41
N ASP A 526 0.07 4.22 14.76
CA ASP A 526 0.40 4.73 16.08
C ASP A 526 -0.84 5.22 16.85
N TYR A 527 -0.75 5.09 18.18
CA TYR A 527 -1.70 5.66 19.14
C TYR A 527 -0.91 6.65 20.01
N THR A 528 -1.32 7.91 20.04
CA THR A 528 -0.78 8.93 20.95
C THR A 528 -1.93 9.44 21.82
N ASP A 529 -1.72 9.47 23.13
CA ASP A 529 -2.66 10.05 24.09
C ASP A 529 -2.21 11.45 24.52
N PHE A 530 -3.15 12.34 24.78
CA PHE A 530 -2.91 13.73 25.15
C PHE A 530 -3.29 13.99 26.61
N TYR A 531 -3.11 15.23 27.07
CA TYR A 531 -3.42 15.60 28.44
C TYR A 531 -4.15 16.94 28.49
N SER A 532 -5.19 17.12 27.66
CA SER A 532 -5.65 18.44 27.21
C SER A 532 -6.88 19.02 27.94
N SER A 533 -7.41 18.34 28.96
CA SER A 533 -8.42 18.89 29.88
C SER A 533 -7.73 19.66 31.01
N ARG A 534 -8.07 20.95 31.19
CA ARG A 534 -7.45 21.81 32.22
C ARG A 534 -7.87 21.39 33.61
N GLU A 535 -9.15 21.05 33.76
CA GLU A 535 -9.78 20.65 35.00
C GLU A 535 -9.18 19.32 35.48
N HIS A 536 -9.03 18.33 34.59
CA HIS A 536 -8.35 17.07 34.93
C HIS A 536 -6.89 17.28 35.33
N ALA A 537 -6.12 18.01 34.52
CA ALA A 537 -4.72 18.30 34.81
C ALA A 537 -4.52 19.07 36.13
N THR A 538 -5.49 19.93 36.47
CA THR A 538 -5.54 20.65 37.74
C THR A 538 -5.91 19.71 38.90
N ASN A 539 -6.94 18.87 38.76
CA ASN A 539 -7.37 17.91 39.78
C ASN A 539 -6.24 16.94 40.17
N VAL A 540 -5.65 16.26 39.18
CA VAL A 540 -4.49 15.38 39.38
C VAL A 540 -3.31 16.17 39.95
N GLY A 541 -3.07 17.38 39.45
CA GLY A 541 -2.09 18.32 40.00
C GLY A 541 -2.24 18.54 41.51
N ILE A 542 -3.44 18.87 41.98
CA ILE A 542 -3.73 19.09 43.40
C ILE A 542 -3.47 17.82 44.21
N MET A 543 -3.88 16.65 43.73
CA MET A 543 -3.75 15.37 44.43
C MET A 543 -2.30 14.86 44.59
N PHE A 544 -1.36 15.35 43.78
CA PHE A 544 0.04 14.92 43.78
C PHE A 544 1.06 16.02 44.14
N ARG A 545 0.74 17.30 43.91
CA ARG A 545 1.65 18.46 44.11
C ARG A 545 1.07 19.58 44.99
N GLY A 546 -0.19 19.46 45.43
CA GLY A 546 -0.90 20.52 46.15
C GLY A 546 -1.44 21.61 45.23
N LYS A 547 -2.25 22.52 45.78
CA LYS A 547 -3.02 23.50 45.00
C LYS A 547 -2.14 24.50 44.25
N ASP A 548 -1.07 24.97 44.89
CA ASP A 548 -0.24 26.06 44.36
C ASP A 548 0.68 25.62 43.21
N ASN A 549 0.87 24.30 43.03
CA ASN A 549 1.72 23.67 42.01
C ASN A 549 0.94 22.67 41.14
N ALA A 550 -0.37 22.91 40.95
CA ALA A 550 -1.26 21.97 40.29
C ALA A 550 -0.87 21.71 38.83
N LEU A 551 -0.91 22.73 37.96
CA LEU A 551 -0.45 22.62 36.57
C LEU A 551 1.08 22.69 36.49
N GLN A 552 1.68 21.87 35.61
CA GLN A 552 3.11 21.99 35.30
C GLN A 552 3.38 23.20 34.39
N PRO A 553 4.56 23.85 34.45
CA PRO A 553 4.82 25.10 33.73
C PRO A 553 4.64 25.04 32.21
N ASN A 554 4.78 23.86 31.58
CA ASN A 554 4.62 23.68 30.13
C ASN A 554 3.15 23.53 29.69
N TRP A 555 2.24 23.18 30.59
CA TRP A 555 0.89 22.68 30.23
C TRP A 555 0.02 23.71 29.50
N LEU A 556 0.16 25.00 29.83
CA LEU A 556 -0.54 26.10 29.16
C LEU A 556 0.18 26.62 27.90
N HIS A 557 1.34 26.06 27.54
CA HIS A 557 2.14 26.48 26.38
C HIS A 557 2.10 25.48 25.21
N LEU A 558 1.82 24.20 25.49
CA LEU A 558 1.66 23.14 24.48
C LEU A 558 0.69 22.04 24.96
N PRO A 559 -0.02 21.35 24.04
CA PRO A 559 -0.80 20.17 24.37
C PRO A 559 0.15 19.00 24.68
N VAL A 560 0.39 18.77 25.98
CA VAL A 560 1.21 17.64 26.46
C VAL A 560 0.56 16.33 26.02
N GLY A 561 1.36 15.37 25.57
CA GLY A 561 0.93 14.02 25.19
C GLY A 561 2.09 13.01 25.21
N TYR A 562 1.79 11.74 25.01
CA TYR A 562 2.72 10.61 25.05
C TYR A 562 2.25 9.48 24.12
N HIS A 563 3.16 8.66 23.63
CA HIS A 563 2.80 7.51 22.80
C HIS A 563 2.11 6.43 23.65
N GLY A 564 0.87 6.13 23.31
CA GLY A 564 0.09 5.03 23.86
C GLY A 564 0.47 3.69 23.22
N ARG A 565 -0.39 2.67 23.37
CA ARG A 565 -0.13 1.33 22.82
C ARG A 565 -1.19 0.88 21.82
N ALA A 566 -0.94 1.13 20.53
CA ALA A 566 -1.82 0.73 19.42
C ALA A 566 -2.22 -0.76 19.44
N SER A 567 -1.32 -1.66 19.86
CA SER A 567 -1.58 -3.11 19.87
C SER A 567 -2.58 -3.60 20.93
N SER A 568 -2.97 -2.74 21.88
CA SER A 568 -3.96 -3.03 22.92
C SER A 568 -5.16 -2.08 22.88
N VAL A 569 -5.33 -1.33 21.79
CA VAL A 569 -6.61 -0.69 21.46
C VAL A 569 -7.58 -1.78 20.99
N VAL A 570 -8.69 -1.93 21.71
CA VAL A 570 -9.72 -2.96 21.50
C VAL A 570 -11.10 -2.33 21.25
N LEU A 571 -12.00 -3.11 20.67
CA LEU A 571 -13.37 -2.65 20.38
C LEU A 571 -14.25 -2.73 21.63
N SER A 572 -15.20 -1.81 21.75
CA SER A 572 -16.35 -1.88 22.66
C SER A 572 -16.94 -3.30 22.79
N GLY A 573 -17.23 -3.70 24.03
CA GLY A 573 -17.67 -5.05 24.41
C GLY A 573 -16.54 -6.03 24.68
N THR A 574 -15.27 -5.66 24.48
CA THR A 574 -14.11 -6.50 24.82
C THR A 574 -13.85 -6.46 26.33
N PRO A 575 -13.86 -7.58 27.06
CA PRO A 575 -13.56 -7.60 28.49
C PRO A 575 -12.04 -7.51 28.73
N LEU A 576 -11.63 -6.82 29.80
CA LEU A 576 -10.22 -6.61 30.15
C LEU A 576 -9.92 -7.23 31.52
N ALA A 577 -8.87 -8.05 31.60
CA ALA A 577 -8.39 -8.53 32.89
C ALA A 577 -7.67 -7.43 33.65
N ARG A 578 -7.99 -7.27 34.94
CA ARG A 578 -7.27 -6.40 35.88
C ARG A 578 -5.76 -6.70 35.80
N PRO A 579 -4.91 -5.71 35.48
CA PRO A 579 -3.49 -5.96 35.28
C PRO A 579 -2.80 -6.36 36.58
N ARG A 580 -1.75 -7.18 36.45
CA ARG A 580 -0.75 -7.45 37.50
C ARG A 580 0.48 -6.60 37.21
N GLY A 581 1.11 -6.04 38.23
CA GLY A 581 2.31 -5.21 38.06
C GLY A 581 3.06 -4.98 39.37
N GLN A 582 4.05 -4.10 39.31
CA GLN A 582 4.76 -3.63 40.51
C GLN A 582 3.93 -2.56 41.23
N LEU A 583 3.77 -2.73 42.54
CA LEU A 583 3.04 -1.83 43.42
C LEU A 583 4.00 -1.35 44.52
N GLN A 584 4.10 -0.04 44.73
CA GLN A 584 4.94 0.55 45.78
C GLN A 584 4.55 0.03 47.18
N LYS A 585 5.52 -0.51 47.94
CA LYS A 585 5.30 -1.11 49.27
C LYS A 585 4.79 -0.11 50.30
N ASN A 586 5.52 1.00 50.45
CA ASN A 586 5.18 2.09 51.35
C ASN A 586 4.98 3.36 50.54
N ARG A 587 3.78 3.94 50.58
CA ARG A 587 3.43 5.18 49.85
C ARG A 587 4.23 6.40 50.31
N GLU A 588 4.68 6.41 51.56
CA GLU A 588 5.43 7.52 52.17
C GLU A 588 6.95 7.37 51.97
N ASP A 589 7.42 6.14 51.71
CA ASP A 589 8.83 5.81 51.51
C ASP A 589 9.03 4.88 50.30
N PRO A 590 9.24 5.46 49.09
CA PRO A 590 9.51 4.70 47.87
C PRO A 590 10.74 3.78 47.96
N TRP A 591 11.70 4.07 48.84
CA TRP A 591 12.97 3.34 48.91
C TRP A 591 12.83 1.94 49.53
N GLN A 592 11.67 1.62 50.10
CA GLN A 592 11.32 0.25 50.52
C GLN A 592 10.97 -0.67 49.33
N GLY A 593 10.87 -0.10 48.12
CA GLY A 593 10.68 -0.83 46.87
C GLY A 593 9.23 -1.22 46.60
N SER A 594 9.06 -2.26 45.78
CA SER A 594 7.76 -2.74 45.29
C SER A 594 7.46 -4.19 45.68
N ASP A 595 6.17 -4.54 45.66
CA ASP A 595 5.64 -5.91 45.59
C ASP A 595 5.05 -6.16 44.19
N TYR A 596 4.99 -7.41 43.76
CA TYR A 596 4.24 -7.81 42.55
C TYR A 596 2.83 -8.27 42.92
N GLY A 597 1.81 -7.75 42.26
CA GLY A 597 0.42 -8.11 42.54
C GLY A 597 -0.61 -7.49 41.60
N PRO A 598 -1.90 -7.81 41.79
CA PRO A 598 -3.00 -7.23 41.02
C PRO A 598 -3.21 -5.75 41.38
N CYS A 599 -3.49 -4.93 40.36
CA CYS A 599 -3.81 -3.50 40.51
C CYS A 599 -4.99 -3.27 41.48
N LYS A 600 -4.78 -2.45 42.51
CA LYS A 600 -5.77 -2.14 43.55
C LYS A 600 -6.57 -0.87 43.23
N LEU A 601 -6.04 -0.01 42.35
CA LEU A 601 -6.64 1.27 41.95
C LEU A 601 -6.92 1.29 40.43
N LEU A 602 -7.76 0.37 39.96
CA LEU A 602 -8.15 0.29 38.55
C LEU A 602 -9.23 1.32 38.23
N ASP A 603 -9.06 2.05 37.13
CA ASP A 603 -9.80 3.25 36.81
C ASP A 603 -10.15 3.31 35.30
N PHE A 604 -11.12 4.14 34.96
CA PHE A 604 -11.45 4.52 33.58
C PHE A 604 -10.94 5.93 33.29
N GLU A 605 -10.81 6.28 32.01
CA GLU A 605 -10.58 7.66 31.56
C GLU A 605 -11.59 7.99 30.46
N LEU A 606 -12.47 8.97 30.73
CA LEU A 606 -13.51 9.41 29.80
C LEU A 606 -12.91 10.23 28.67
N GLU A 607 -12.89 9.69 27.46
CA GLU A 607 -12.18 10.30 26.33
C GLU A 607 -12.93 10.30 25.00
N ILE A 608 -12.44 11.13 24.08
CA ILE A 608 -12.75 11.06 22.65
C ILE A 608 -11.43 10.90 21.90
N GLY A 609 -11.29 9.77 21.20
CA GLY A 609 -10.21 9.58 20.24
C GLY A 609 -10.60 10.16 18.87
N PHE A 610 -9.63 10.63 18.08
CA PHE A 610 -9.84 11.01 16.70
C PHE A 610 -8.87 10.31 15.74
N PHE A 611 -9.37 9.97 14.56
CA PHE A 611 -8.60 9.30 13.51
C PHE A 611 -8.03 10.31 12.52
N VAL A 612 -6.76 10.10 12.16
CA VAL A 612 -6.06 10.94 11.17
C VAL A 612 -6.28 10.41 9.74
N GLY A 613 -6.29 11.31 8.76
CA GLY A 613 -6.43 10.99 7.34
C GLY A 613 -6.05 12.14 6.41
N GLY A 614 -6.47 12.03 5.15
CA GLY A 614 -6.20 12.98 4.09
C GLY A 614 -4.83 12.76 3.43
N GLU A 615 -4.46 13.69 2.56
CA GLU A 615 -3.18 13.71 1.85
C GLU A 615 -2.09 14.24 2.79
N LEU A 616 -1.59 13.36 3.67
CA LEU A 616 -0.72 13.74 4.79
C LEU A 616 0.70 14.13 4.36
N PRO A 617 1.34 15.11 5.02
CA PRO A 617 2.73 15.46 4.78
C PRO A 617 3.73 14.31 4.99
N SER A 618 4.81 14.34 4.20
CA SER A 618 5.97 13.47 4.41
C SER A 618 6.72 13.79 5.70
N LEU A 619 7.50 12.81 6.20
CA LEU A 619 8.46 13.00 7.30
C LEU A 619 9.29 14.28 7.10
N GLY A 620 9.43 15.08 8.15
CA GLY A 620 10.11 16.37 8.13
C GLY A 620 9.21 17.58 7.84
N ARG A 621 8.01 17.42 7.27
CA ARG A 621 7.04 18.52 7.09
C ARG A 621 5.96 18.48 8.18
N PRO A 622 5.81 19.52 9.01
CA PRO A 622 4.72 19.61 9.99
C PRO A 622 3.38 19.95 9.32
N ILE A 623 2.27 19.58 9.97
CA ILE A 623 0.91 20.02 9.62
C ILE A 623 0.68 21.40 10.27
N THR A 624 0.22 22.39 9.52
CA THR A 624 -0.13 23.72 10.07
C THR A 624 -1.57 23.77 10.60
N ILE A 625 -1.86 24.74 11.46
CA ILE A 625 -3.20 24.94 12.06
C ILE A 625 -4.32 25.20 11.03
N ASN A 626 -3.96 25.62 9.81
CA ASN A 626 -4.91 25.79 8.71
C ASN A 626 -5.19 24.48 7.96
N GLU A 627 -4.22 23.57 7.87
CA GLU A 627 -4.35 22.25 7.22
C GLU A 627 -5.02 21.22 8.15
N ALA A 628 -4.80 21.33 9.47
CA ALA A 628 -5.19 20.32 10.46
C ALA A 628 -6.68 19.93 10.44
N ALA A 629 -7.58 20.79 9.97
CA ALA A 629 -9.01 20.47 9.84
C ALA A 629 -9.33 19.50 8.69
N GLU A 630 -8.48 19.41 7.66
CA GLU A 630 -8.64 18.47 6.54
C GLU A 630 -8.03 17.09 6.84
N HIS A 631 -7.24 16.99 7.91
CA HIS A 631 -6.54 15.77 8.31
C HIS A 631 -7.21 15.00 9.45
N ILE A 632 -8.34 15.48 9.98
CA ILE A 632 -9.14 14.74 10.97
C ILE A 632 -10.30 14.05 10.24
N PHE A 633 -10.22 12.72 10.13
CA PHE A 633 -11.24 11.90 9.47
C PHE A 633 -12.54 11.82 10.29
N GLY A 634 -12.43 11.74 11.61
CA GLY A 634 -13.56 11.71 12.53
C GLY A 634 -13.22 11.17 13.91
N TYR A 635 -14.26 11.04 14.74
CA TYR A 635 -14.15 10.89 16.19
C TYR A 635 -14.82 9.59 16.69
N VAL A 636 -14.28 9.02 17.76
CA VAL A 636 -14.79 7.86 18.51
C VAL A 636 -14.79 8.16 20.00
N LEU A 637 -15.68 7.54 20.77
CA LEU A 637 -15.53 7.49 22.22
C LEU A 637 -14.35 6.58 22.56
N MET A 638 -13.61 6.91 23.61
CA MET A 638 -12.46 6.14 24.07
C MET A 638 -12.46 6.00 25.59
N ASN A 639 -12.00 4.85 26.08
CA ASN A 639 -11.68 4.59 27.49
C ASN A 639 -10.23 4.13 27.62
N ASP A 640 -9.35 4.96 28.18
CA ASP A 640 -7.96 4.57 28.42
C ASP A 640 -7.78 4.03 29.86
N TRP A 641 -7.99 2.71 29.98
CA TRP A 641 -8.08 2.05 31.27
C TRP A 641 -6.76 2.17 32.03
N SER A 642 -6.87 2.47 33.33
CA SER A 642 -5.76 3.08 34.07
C SER A 642 -5.51 2.38 35.40
N ALA A 643 -4.34 1.79 35.57
CA ALA A 643 -3.93 1.12 36.81
C ALA A 643 -3.14 2.07 37.73
N ARG A 644 -3.84 2.95 38.47
CA ARG A 644 -3.24 4.13 39.13
C ARG A 644 -2.10 3.83 40.11
N ASP A 645 -2.12 2.67 40.77
CA ASP A 645 -1.08 2.24 41.70
C ASP A 645 0.16 1.62 41.03
N ILE A 646 0.02 1.08 39.82
CA ILE A 646 1.16 0.77 38.94
C ILE A 646 1.71 2.07 38.35
N GLN A 647 0.82 2.93 37.85
CA GLN A 647 1.15 4.21 37.18
C GLN A 647 2.03 5.08 38.08
N ALA A 648 1.62 5.26 39.34
CA ALA A 648 2.34 6.08 40.32
C ALA A 648 3.75 5.57 40.67
N TRP A 649 4.04 4.29 40.45
CA TRP A 649 5.36 3.69 40.68
C TRP A 649 6.27 3.75 39.45
N GLU A 650 5.72 3.55 38.24
CA GLU A 650 6.53 3.46 37.01
C GLU A 650 6.82 4.81 36.32
N TYR A 651 5.94 5.82 36.46
CA TYR A 651 5.89 6.92 35.48
C TYR A 651 7.05 7.93 35.54
N VAL A 652 7.91 7.89 36.55
CA VAL A 652 9.02 8.84 36.71
C VAL A 652 10.33 8.17 36.27
N PRO A 653 11.06 8.72 35.27
CA PRO A 653 10.83 9.97 34.54
C PRO A 653 10.12 9.81 33.18
N LEU A 654 9.79 8.59 32.75
CA LEU A 654 9.51 8.28 31.32
C LEU A 654 8.04 8.39 30.88
N GLY A 655 7.11 8.67 31.79
CA GLY A 655 5.66 8.69 31.51
C GLY A 655 4.96 7.34 31.74
N PRO A 656 3.63 7.27 31.55
CA PRO A 656 2.85 6.05 31.77
C PRO A 656 3.25 4.93 30.79
N PHE A 657 3.24 3.67 31.25
CA PHE A 657 3.61 2.52 30.43
C PHE A 657 2.75 1.29 30.72
N GLY A 658 3.17 0.41 31.63
CA GLY A 658 2.46 -0.82 32.00
C GLY A 658 1.10 -0.57 32.64
N ALA A 659 0.87 0.63 33.16
CA ALA A 659 -0.37 1.05 33.78
C ALA A 659 -1.45 1.58 32.81
N LYS A 660 -1.12 1.72 31.52
CA LYS A 660 -2.08 2.03 30.43
C LYS A 660 -2.10 0.93 29.35
N ASN A 661 -0.93 0.37 29.02
CA ASN A 661 -0.76 -0.51 27.85
C ASN A 661 -1.48 -1.89 27.93
N PHE A 662 -2.19 -2.19 29.02
CA PHE A 662 -2.97 -3.43 29.16
C PHE A 662 -4.32 -3.39 28.43
N GLY A 663 -4.86 -2.21 28.09
CA GLY A 663 -6.06 -2.10 27.27
C GLY A 663 -6.63 -0.69 27.17
N THR A 664 -6.94 -0.27 25.95
CA THR A 664 -7.69 0.97 25.62
C THR A 664 -8.92 0.56 24.82
N THR A 665 -10.12 1.04 25.14
CA THR A 665 -11.34 0.66 24.40
C THR A 665 -11.82 1.81 23.52
N ILE A 666 -12.32 1.54 22.31
CA ILE A 666 -12.99 2.54 21.46
C ILE A 666 -14.39 2.12 20.97
N SER A 667 -15.26 3.10 20.68
CA SER A 667 -16.54 2.88 20.00
C SER A 667 -16.35 2.41 18.54
N PRO A 668 -17.25 1.57 17.99
CA PRO A 668 -17.07 0.95 16.67
C PRO A 668 -17.41 1.86 15.48
N TRP A 669 -18.04 3.02 15.72
CA TRP A 669 -18.48 3.96 14.70
C TRP A 669 -17.74 5.29 14.82
N ILE A 670 -17.12 5.72 13.72
CA ILE A 670 -16.41 6.99 13.59
C ILE A 670 -17.39 8.06 13.09
N VAL A 671 -17.67 9.06 13.92
CA VAL A 671 -18.52 10.21 13.57
C VAL A 671 -17.67 11.29 12.88
N THR A 672 -18.01 11.66 11.65
CA THR A 672 -17.23 12.62 10.84
C THR A 672 -17.36 14.07 11.34
N PRO A 673 -16.37 14.95 11.11
CA PRO A 673 -16.50 16.38 11.43
C PRO A 673 -17.69 17.03 10.71
N ASP A 674 -17.99 16.61 9.48
CA ASP A 674 -19.14 17.10 8.68
C ASP A 674 -20.51 16.59 9.19
N ALA A 675 -20.54 15.77 10.24
CA ALA A 675 -21.72 15.47 11.05
C ALA A 675 -21.77 16.31 12.34
N LEU A 676 -20.60 16.69 12.89
CA LEU A 676 -20.47 17.49 14.11
C LEU A 676 -20.53 19.01 13.87
N GLU A 677 -20.34 19.47 12.63
CA GLU A 677 -20.40 20.89 12.22
C GLU A 677 -21.60 21.69 12.80
N PRO A 678 -22.85 21.17 12.88
CA PRO A 678 -23.98 21.88 13.48
C PRO A 678 -23.85 22.13 15.00
N PHE A 679 -22.89 21.47 15.65
CA PHE A 679 -22.68 21.44 17.10
C PHE A 679 -21.36 22.10 17.53
N VAL A 680 -20.68 22.80 16.61
CA VAL A 680 -19.50 23.62 16.93
C VAL A 680 -19.87 24.70 17.94
N CYS A 681 -19.12 24.77 19.03
CA CYS A 681 -19.35 25.70 20.15
C CYS A 681 -18.02 26.30 20.66
N PRO A 682 -18.06 27.38 21.44
CA PRO A 682 -16.89 27.83 22.20
C PRO A 682 -16.36 26.73 23.12
N THR A 683 -15.05 26.71 23.40
CA THR A 683 -14.52 25.88 24.48
C THR A 683 -14.85 26.51 25.83
N SER A 684 -14.81 25.71 26.90
CA SER A 684 -15.07 26.18 28.27
C SER A 684 -13.95 27.07 28.83
N ALA A 685 -12.81 27.16 28.15
CA ALA A 685 -11.76 28.13 28.46
C ALA A 685 -12.07 29.52 27.89
N GLU A 686 -13.03 29.64 26.97
CA GLU A 686 -13.42 30.82 26.16
C GLU A 686 -12.31 31.36 25.23
N LYS A 687 -11.06 31.42 25.70
CA LYS A 687 -9.89 31.99 25.04
C LYS A 687 -8.60 31.43 25.64
N GLN A 688 -7.50 31.57 24.90
CA GLN A 688 -6.16 31.24 25.36
C GLN A 688 -5.29 32.52 25.28
N ASP A 689 -5.28 33.33 26.35
CA ASP A 689 -4.55 34.62 26.39
C ASP A 689 -3.74 34.84 27.67
N SER A 690 -3.62 33.83 28.53
CA SER A 690 -2.84 33.89 29.78
C SER A 690 -2.20 32.53 30.10
N PRO A 691 -1.09 32.16 29.42
CA PRO A 691 -0.46 32.84 28.28
C PRO A 691 -1.25 32.68 26.96
N GLU A 692 -0.90 33.48 25.96
CA GLU A 692 -1.30 33.24 24.57
C GLU A 692 -0.43 32.12 23.96
N PRO A 693 -1.00 31.14 23.23
CA PRO A 693 -0.23 30.11 22.53
C PRO A 693 0.71 30.71 21.47
N LEU A 694 1.85 30.04 21.25
CA LEU A 694 2.77 30.42 20.17
C LEU A 694 2.07 30.34 18.79
N PRO A 695 2.48 31.16 17.80
CA PRO A 695 1.72 31.36 16.56
C PRO A 695 1.32 30.08 15.79
N TYR A 696 2.13 29.02 15.87
CA TYR A 696 1.83 27.75 15.20
C TYR A 696 0.59 27.02 15.78
N LEU A 697 0.23 27.25 17.04
CA LEU A 697 -0.97 26.71 17.69
C LEU A 697 -2.15 27.72 17.71
N LYS A 698 -1.98 28.92 17.16
CA LYS A 698 -2.99 29.98 17.26
C LYS A 698 -4.14 29.74 16.26
N GLU A 699 -5.17 29.05 16.74
CA GLU A 699 -6.39 28.76 15.99
C GLU A 699 -7.27 30.01 15.85
N GLN A 700 -7.65 30.39 14.62
CA GLN A 700 -8.47 31.60 14.37
C GLN A 700 -9.88 31.49 14.96
N ASN A 701 -10.47 30.29 14.89
CA ASN A 701 -11.84 30.00 15.32
C ASN A 701 -11.83 29.00 16.50
N TYR A 702 -11.03 29.30 17.53
CA TYR A 702 -10.85 28.47 18.73
C TYR A 702 -12.19 27.94 19.29
N SER A 703 -12.44 26.64 19.08
CA SER A 703 -13.75 26.01 19.28
C SER A 703 -13.64 24.50 19.54
N SER A 704 -14.72 23.93 20.08
CA SER A 704 -14.92 22.49 20.26
C SER A 704 -16.33 22.12 19.75
N TYR A 705 -16.84 20.93 20.10
CA TYR A 705 -18.20 20.49 19.79
C TYR A 705 -18.99 20.21 21.08
N ASP A 706 -20.30 20.49 21.08
CA ASP A 706 -21.22 20.19 22.20
C ASP A 706 -21.60 18.70 22.27
N ILE A 707 -20.59 17.83 22.29
CA ILE A 707 -20.75 16.39 22.49
C ILE A 707 -20.98 16.17 23.99
N LYS A 708 -22.21 15.83 24.37
CA LYS A 708 -22.57 15.42 25.73
C LYS A 708 -22.02 14.02 25.97
N LEU A 709 -21.38 13.82 27.10
CA LEU A 709 -20.71 12.57 27.48
C LEU A 709 -21.25 12.09 28.82
N ALA A 710 -21.39 10.77 28.97
CA ALA A 710 -21.78 10.14 30.21
C ALA A 710 -21.05 8.81 30.39
N VAL A 711 -20.80 8.42 31.63
CA VAL A 711 -20.27 7.10 31.97
C VAL A 711 -21.22 6.38 32.90
N ASP A 712 -21.70 5.24 32.43
CA ASP A 712 -22.53 4.32 33.21
C ASP A 712 -21.67 3.19 33.78
N LEU A 713 -21.80 2.95 35.07
CA LEU A 713 -21.24 1.78 35.75
C LEU A 713 -22.34 0.74 35.97
N HIS A 714 -22.14 -0.46 35.45
CA HIS A 714 -23.07 -1.58 35.62
C HIS A 714 -22.49 -2.56 36.65
N THR A 715 -23.14 -2.73 37.80
CA THR A 715 -22.69 -3.64 38.88
C THR A 715 -23.36 -5.02 38.77
N PRO A 716 -22.65 -6.11 39.16
CA PRO A 716 -23.28 -7.41 39.38
C PRO A 716 -24.15 -7.37 40.65
N SER A 717 -25.47 -7.42 40.51
CA SER A 717 -26.35 -7.53 41.69
C SER A 717 -26.40 -8.95 42.23
N LYS A 718 -26.80 -9.07 43.51
CA LYS A 718 -27.04 -10.36 44.18
C LYS A 718 -28.24 -11.14 43.63
N GLY A 719 -29.00 -10.56 42.68
CA GLY A 719 -30.15 -11.18 42.01
C GLY A 719 -29.92 -11.56 40.55
N GLY A 720 -28.76 -11.23 39.96
CA GLY A 720 -28.41 -11.55 38.57
C GLY A 720 -28.77 -10.48 37.53
N GLU A 721 -29.69 -9.56 37.82
CA GLU A 721 -29.89 -8.36 37.02
C GLU A 721 -28.75 -7.36 37.27
N LYS A 722 -28.15 -6.76 36.23
CA LYS A 722 -27.11 -5.73 36.40
C LYS A 722 -27.75 -4.38 36.75
N VAL A 723 -27.30 -3.74 37.84
CA VAL A 723 -27.78 -2.40 38.22
C VAL A 723 -26.91 -1.35 37.57
N VAL A 724 -27.52 -0.32 36.97
CA VAL A 724 -26.82 0.73 36.21
C VAL A 724 -26.85 2.04 36.99
N THR A 725 -25.69 2.70 37.13
CA THR A 725 -25.57 4.05 37.71
C THR A 725 -24.74 4.93 36.77
N THR A 726 -25.28 6.05 36.31
CA THR A 726 -24.48 7.10 35.65
C THR A 726 -23.61 7.78 36.71
N ILE A 727 -22.30 7.62 36.64
CA ILE A 727 -21.34 8.10 37.65
C ILE A 727 -20.63 9.40 37.27
N THR A 728 -20.70 9.82 36.00
CA THR A 728 -20.29 11.16 35.55
C THR A 728 -21.07 11.59 34.29
N GLU A 729 -21.35 12.89 34.20
CA GLU A 729 -21.94 13.61 33.07
C GLU A 729 -21.02 14.78 32.70
N SER A 730 -20.38 14.73 31.53
CA SER A 730 -19.37 15.68 31.07
C SER A 730 -19.64 16.13 29.62
N ASN A 731 -18.72 16.89 29.02
CA ASN A 731 -18.88 17.40 27.66
C ASN A 731 -17.51 17.70 26.99
N PHE A 732 -17.37 17.37 25.71
CA PHE A 732 -16.12 17.59 24.96
C PHE A 732 -15.74 19.07 24.80
N ARG A 733 -16.67 20.01 25.01
CA ARG A 733 -16.37 21.45 25.08
C ARG A 733 -15.53 21.85 26.29
N HIS A 734 -15.23 20.96 27.24
CA HIS A 734 -14.33 21.23 28.36
C HIS A 734 -12.84 21.15 27.99
N MET A 735 -12.49 20.64 26.80
CA MET A 735 -11.09 20.56 26.35
C MET A 735 -10.47 21.95 26.16
N TYR A 736 -9.26 22.14 26.69
CA TYR A 736 -8.51 23.39 26.58
C TYR A 736 -7.71 23.46 25.28
N TRP A 737 -7.04 22.38 24.90
CA TRP A 737 -6.40 22.26 23.58
C TRP A 737 -7.35 21.54 22.62
N THR A 738 -7.50 22.06 21.40
CA THR A 738 -8.36 21.46 20.37
C THR A 738 -7.67 20.26 19.69
N PRO A 739 -8.42 19.31 19.08
CA PRO A 739 -7.87 18.27 18.21
C PRO A 739 -6.96 18.80 17.09
N ARG A 740 -7.24 20.01 16.58
CA ARG A 740 -6.40 20.69 15.58
C ARG A 740 -5.06 21.10 16.20
N GLN A 741 -5.07 21.70 17.39
CA GLN A 741 -3.84 22.06 18.12
C GLN A 741 -3.02 20.81 18.52
N GLN A 742 -3.68 19.71 18.91
CA GLN A 742 -3.04 18.43 19.23
C GLN A 742 -2.30 17.85 18.00
N LEU A 743 -2.97 17.74 16.84
CA LEU A 743 -2.38 17.22 15.60
C LEU A 743 -1.22 18.09 15.07
N VAL A 744 -1.36 19.41 15.17
CA VAL A 744 -0.29 20.37 14.82
C VAL A 744 0.92 20.22 15.74
N HIS A 745 0.71 20.09 17.06
CA HIS A 745 1.82 19.90 17.99
C HIS A 745 2.53 18.57 17.76
N HIS A 746 1.79 17.49 17.52
CA HIS A 746 2.37 16.16 17.30
C HIS A 746 3.31 16.13 16.08
N SER A 747 2.95 16.83 15.01
CA SER A 747 3.74 16.91 13.77
C SER A 747 4.79 18.03 13.75
N VAL A 748 4.81 18.96 14.72
CA VAL A 748 5.64 20.19 14.67
C VAL A 748 7.15 19.93 14.52
N THR A 749 7.64 18.80 15.04
CA THR A 749 9.04 18.37 14.97
C THR A 749 9.38 17.62 13.67
N GLY A 750 8.43 17.50 12.74
CA GLY A 750 8.55 16.72 11.51
C GLY A 750 8.06 15.27 11.62
N CYS A 751 7.38 14.89 12.72
CA CYS A 751 6.75 13.58 12.85
C CYS A 751 5.69 13.38 11.75
N ASN A 752 5.78 12.30 10.97
CA ASN A 752 4.79 11.97 9.95
C ASN A 752 3.59 11.25 10.57
N MET A 753 2.39 11.71 10.24
CA MET A 753 1.16 11.03 10.59
C MET A 753 0.74 10.06 9.47
N GLN A 754 -0.03 9.03 9.79
CA GLN A 754 -0.52 8.03 8.84
C GLN A 754 -2.05 7.92 8.85
N PRO A 755 -2.70 7.57 7.71
CA PRO A 755 -4.15 7.41 7.66
C PRO A 755 -4.61 6.23 8.53
N GLY A 756 -5.36 6.54 9.59
CA GLY A 756 -5.81 5.58 10.61
C GLY A 756 -5.02 5.59 11.92
N ASP A 757 -4.05 6.49 12.11
CA ASP A 757 -3.51 6.77 13.45
C ASP A 757 -4.61 7.32 14.37
N LEU A 758 -4.51 6.99 15.66
CA LEU A 758 -5.50 7.36 16.68
C LEU A 758 -4.87 8.35 17.68
N LEU A 759 -5.49 9.51 17.86
CA LEU A 759 -5.08 10.50 18.85
C LEU A 759 -6.14 10.62 19.94
N GLY A 760 -5.74 10.32 21.19
CA GLY A 760 -6.55 10.50 22.40
C GLY A 760 -6.72 11.98 22.75
N SER A 761 -7.67 12.27 23.63
CA SER A 761 -7.97 13.62 24.10
C SER A 761 -7.16 14.02 25.34
N GLY A 762 -6.79 13.04 26.17
CA GLY A 762 -6.64 13.21 27.61
C GLY A 762 -8.01 13.33 28.30
N THR A 763 -8.12 12.67 29.45
CA THR A 763 -9.34 12.55 30.28
C THR A 763 -10.18 13.83 30.36
N ILE A 764 -11.44 13.75 29.94
CA ILE A 764 -12.36 14.89 29.80
C ILE A 764 -13.08 15.19 31.13
N SER A 765 -12.57 16.17 31.87
CA SER A 765 -13.22 16.69 33.08
C SER A 765 -13.82 18.09 32.86
N GLY A 766 -15.02 18.32 33.39
CA GLY A 766 -15.59 19.66 33.62
C GLY A 766 -15.30 20.20 35.03
N THR A 767 -15.84 21.37 35.35
CA THR A 767 -15.57 22.07 36.62
C THR A 767 -16.37 21.57 37.82
N GLU A 768 -17.45 20.81 37.61
CA GLU A 768 -18.26 20.21 38.68
C GLU A 768 -17.80 18.77 38.95
N GLN A 769 -17.80 18.31 40.21
CA GLN A 769 -17.33 16.96 40.56
C GLN A 769 -18.04 15.85 39.77
N ARG A 770 -19.36 15.99 39.51
CA ARG A 770 -20.14 15.06 38.68
C ARG A 770 -19.76 15.04 37.19
N SER A 771 -18.84 15.89 36.75
CA SER A 771 -18.36 16.01 35.38
C SER A 771 -16.88 15.63 35.24
N PHE A 772 -16.26 15.09 36.30
CA PHE A 772 -14.90 14.59 36.26
C PHE A 772 -14.81 13.27 35.48
N GLY A 773 -13.75 13.11 34.70
CA GLY A 773 -13.60 12.03 33.71
C GLY A 773 -12.97 10.73 34.23
N SER A 774 -12.72 10.59 35.54
CA SER A 774 -12.09 9.39 36.12
C SER A 774 -12.56 9.12 37.56
N MET A 775 -12.47 7.87 38.03
CA MET A 775 -12.73 7.53 39.44
C MET A 775 -11.65 8.07 40.37
N LEU A 776 -10.41 8.25 39.89
CA LEU A 776 -9.36 8.99 40.59
C LEU A 776 -9.84 10.38 41.02
N GLU A 777 -10.55 11.09 40.14
CA GLU A 777 -11.11 12.41 40.44
C GLU A 777 -12.42 12.34 41.21
N LEU A 778 -13.38 11.53 40.76
CA LEU A 778 -14.70 11.40 41.40
C LEU A 778 -14.60 10.99 42.87
N SER A 779 -13.71 10.05 43.19
CA SER A 779 -13.43 9.60 44.57
C SER A 779 -12.36 10.45 45.29
N TRP A 780 -11.78 11.44 44.62
CA TRP A 780 -10.66 12.26 45.10
C TRP A 780 -9.51 11.42 45.70
N ARG A 781 -8.87 10.59 44.86
CA ARG A 781 -7.83 9.61 45.22
C ARG A 781 -8.29 8.60 46.30
N GLY A 782 -9.59 8.31 46.35
CA GLY A 782 -10.23 7.43 47.32
C GLY A 782 -10.56 8.06 48.68
N ALA A 783 -10.46 9.39 48.82
CA ALA A 783 -10.90 10.11 50.01
C ALA A 783 -12.44 10.18 50.14
N HIS A 784 -13.17 9.96 49.05
CA HIS A 784 -14.63 10.01 48.97
C HIS A 784 -15.20 8.70 48.41
N GLU A 785 -16.48 8.46 48.66
CA GLU A 785 -17.25 7.34 48.11
C GLU A 785 -18.09 7.83 46.94
N ILE A 786 -18.11 7.10 45.82
CA ILE A 786 -19.03 7.30 44.70
C ILE A 786 -20.26 6.44 44.99
N PRO A 787 -21.44 7.01 45.29
CA PRO A 787 -22.64 6.24 45.61
C PRO A 787 -23.28 5.62 44.37
N LEU A 788 -23.82 4.41 44.51
CA LEU A 788 -24.49 3.68 43.43
C LEU A 788 -25.99 3.46 43.69
N ALA A 789 -26.75 3.20 42.62
CA ALA A 789 -28.21 3.04 42.67
C ALA A 789 -28.68 1.76 43.41
N ASP A 790 -27.79 0.77 43.60
CA ASP A 790 -28.02 -0.43 44.44
C ASP A 790 -27.76 -0.19 45.94
N GLY A 791 -27.26 0.99 46.31
CA GLY A 791 -26.84 1.32 47.67
C GLY A 791 -25.43 0.85 48.04
N GLU A 792 -24.66 0.28 47.09
CA GLU A 792 -23.22 0.15 47.24
C GLU A 792 -22.50 1.49 46.99
N SER A 793 -21.17 1.50 47.19
CA SER A 793 -20.28 2.55 46.71
C SER A 793 -19.11 1.99 45.89
N ARG A 794 -18.36 2.90 45.26
CA ARG A 794 -17.05 2.66 44.64
C ARG A 794 -16.06 3.77 44.98
N LYS A 795 -14.78 3.44 44.82
CA LYS A 795 -13.66 4.39 44.73
C LYS A 795 -12.86 4.22 43.46
N PHE A 796 -12.72 2.95 43.06
CA PHE A 796 -12.09 2.42 41.87
C PHE A 796 -12.90 1.18 41.44
N LEU A 797 -12.66 0.69 40.23
CA LEU A 797 -13.38 -0.43 39.62
C LEU A 797 -13.13 -1.75 40.35
N LYS A 798 -14.20 -2.50 40.65
CA LYS A 798 -14.15 -3.90 41.13
C LYS A 798 -14.21 -4.87 39.95
N ASP A 799 -13.91 -6.14 40.21
CA ASP A 799 -14.09 -7.21 39.23
C ASP A 799 -15.58 -7.49 39.02
N GLY A 800 -16.00 -7.67 37.77
CA GLY A 800 -17.39 -7.80 37.34
C GLY A 800 -18.12 -6.47 37.07
N ASP A 801 -17.53 -5.33 37.45
CA ASP A 801 -18.06 -4.03 37.04
C ASP A 801 -17.89 -3.85 35.52
N VAL A 802 -18.92 -3.36 34.82
CA VAL A 802 -18.82 -2.89 33.43
C VAL A 802 -18.81 -1.38 33.42
N CYS A 803 -17.81 -0.78 32.77
CA CYS A 803 -17.81 0.65 32.45
C CYS A 803 -18.33 0.82 31.02
N ASN A 804 -19.30 1.70 30.80
CA ASN A 804 -19.77 2.08 29.47
C ASN A 804 -19.77 3.60 29.30
N ILE A 805 -18.97 4.08 28.35
CA ILE A 805 -18.98 5.48 27.91
C ILE A 805 -20.02 5.62 26.80
N ARG A 806 -20.91 6.60 26.94
CA ARG A 806 -21.86 7.04 25.92
C ARG A 806 -21.61 8.50 25.55
N GLY A 807 -21.87 8.87 24.30
CA GLY A 807 -21.79 10.26 23.87
C GLY A 807 -22.69 10.59 22.69
N PHE A 808 -23.23 11.81 22.68
CA PHE A 808 -24.10 12.31 21.63
C PHE A 808 -24.15 13.84 21.54
N CYS A 809 -24.41 14.36 20.33
CA CYS A 809 -24.84 15.74 20.10
C CYS A 809 -26.37 15.81 20.03
N GLN A 810 -26.98 16.85 20.60
CA GLN A 810 -28.43 17.03 20.60
C GLN A 810 -28.89 18.02 19.53
N GLY A 811 -29.50 17.51 18.46
CA GLY A 811 -30.19 18.32 17.45
C GLY A 811 -31.63 18.67 17.82
N ASP A 812 -32.29 19.46 16.97
CA ASP A 812 -33.72 19.75 17.05
C ASP A 812 -34.52 18.57 16.48
N GLY A 813 -35.00 17.69 17.37
CA GLY A 813 -35.78 16.50 17.01
C GLY A 813 -34.96 15.25 16.62
N TYR A 814 -33.63 15.29 16.72
CA TYR A 814 -32.72 14.17 16.46
C TYR A 814 -31.48 14.22 17.38
N GLN A 815 -30.70 13.14 17.46
CA GLN A 815 -29.36 13.14 18.07
C GLN A 815 -28.31 12.52 17.14
N ILE A 816 -27.06 12.94 17.27
CA ILE A 816 -25.91 12.29 16.61
C ILE A 816 -25.10 11.60 17.69
N GLY A 817 -25.25 10.29 17.81
CA GLY A 817 -24.54 9.48 18.80
C GLY A 817 -23.41 8.66 18.22
N PHE A 818 -22.62 8.08 19.11
CA PHE A 818 -21.39 7.34 18.79
C PHE A 818 -21.53 5.83 19.01
N GLY A 819 -22.68 5.36 19.55
CA GLY A 819 -22.82 4.03 20.13
C GLY A 819 -22.08 3.90 21.46
N ASP A 820 -22.04 2.66 21.97
CA ASP A 820 -21.38 2.34 23.24
C ASP A 820 -19.86 2.19 23.10
N CYS A 821 -19.11 2.65 24.11
CA CYS A 821 -17.71 2.29 24.36
C CYS A 821 -17.61 1.60 25.72
N SER A 822 -17.78 0.28 25.72
CA SER A 822 -17.97 -0.55 26.91
C SER A 822 -16.88 -1.61 27.12
N GLY A 823 -16.64 -1.98 28.38
CA GLY A 823 -15.81 -3.14 28.74
C GLY A 823 -16.10 -3.65 30.16
N GLU A 824 -15.99 -4.97 30.35
CA GLU A 824 -16.14 -5.62 31.66
C GLU A 824 -14.78 -5.90 32.29
N VAL A 825 -14.61 -5.55 33.57
CA VAL A 825 -13.38 -5.81 34.33
C VAL A 825 -13.37 -7.27 34.80
N LEU A 826 -12.51 -8.10 34.22
CA LEU A 826 -12.30 -9.47 34.69
C LEU A 826 -11.27 -9.52 35.84
N PRO A 827 -11.37 -10.51 36.75
CA PRO A 827 -10.36 -10.74 37.78
C PRO A 827 -8.93 -10.84 37.24
N ALA A 828 -7.96 -10.43 38.06
CA ALA A 828 -6.56 -10.46 37.69
C ALA A 828 -6.08 -11.90 37.45
N GLY A 829 -5.85 -12.21 36.17
CA GLY A 829 -5.51 -13.55 35.72
C GLY A 829 -6.67 -14.43 35.25
N ALA A 830 -7.88 -13.87 35.07
CA ALA A 830 -8.95 -14.55 34.34
C ALA A 830 -8.56 -14.88 32.87
N LEU A 831 -7.53 -14.23 32.35
CA LEU A 831 -6.89 -14.48 31.06
C LEU A 831 -5.44 -15.02 31.19
N ASP A 832 -4.98 -15.39 32.40
CA ASP A 832 -3.68 -16.07 32.60
C ASP A 832 -3.71 -17.50 32.01
N GLU A 833 -4.92 -18.07 31.81
CA GLU A 833 -5.11 -19.13 30.82
C GLU A 833 -4.95 -18.54 29.40
N ALA A 834 -3.71 -18.50 28.91
CA ALA A 834 -3.42 -18.35 27.49
C ALA A 834 -4.37 -19.29 26.70
N PRO A 835 -5.07 -18.78 25.66
CA PRO A 835 -6.32 -19.34 25.16
C PRO A 835 -6.14 -20.82 24.81
N LYS A 836 -6.59 -21.71 25.73
CA LYS A 836 -6.09 -23.08 25.89
C LYS A 836 -5.77 -23.74 24.55
N VAL A 837 -4.50 -23.71 24.14
CA VAL A 837 -4.12 -24.12 22.78
C VAL A 837 -4.63 -25.54 22.58
N PRO A 838 -5.59 -25.79 21.66
CA PRO A 838 -6.39 -27.01 21.70
C PRO A 838 -5.55 -28.28 21.56
N ALA A 839 -5.22 -28.88 22.71
CA ALA A 839 -4.07 -29.76 22.94
C ALA A 839 -3.74 -30.69 21.77
N ARG A 840 -2.80 -30.25 20.90
CA ARG A 840 -2.23 -30.81 19.65
C ARG A 840 -3.16 -31.53 18.65
N SER A 841 -4.14 -32.30 19.09
CA SER A 841 -5.14 -32.99 18.28
C SER A 841 -6.52 -32.31 18.25
N LYS A 842 -6.68 -31.08 18.77
CA LYS A 842 -8.00 -30.41 18.86
C LYS A 842 -8.15 -29.11 18.06
N LEU A 843 -7.07 -28.56 17.48
CA LEU A 843 -7.15 -27.35 16.63
C LEU A 843 -7.90 -27.61 15.33
N LEU A 844 -7.62 -28.77 14.70
CA LEU A 844 -8.34 -29.32 13.58
C LEU A 844 -9.10 -30.57 14.04
N GLN A 845 -10.36 -30.74 13.61
CA GLN A 845 -11.16 -31.91 13.94
C GLN A 845 -11.13 -32.93 12.80
N ASP A 846 -11.27 -34.21 13.13
CA ASP A 846 -11.38 -35.33 12.17
C ASP A 846 -10.28 -35.38 11.09
N VAL A 847 -9.05 -35.01 11.47
CA VAL A 847 -7.91 -34.92 10.56
C VAL A 847 -7.61 -36.28 9.91
N GLU A 848 -7.54 -36.29 8.59
CA GLU A 848 -7.34 -37.47 7.77
C GLU A 848 -6.31 -37.19 6.67
N LEU A 849 -5.24 -37.97 6.61
CA LEU A 849 -4.28 -37.92 5.52
C LEU A 849 -4.60 -39.02 4.51
N HIS A 850 -5.07 -38.61 3.34
CA HIS A 850 -5.14 -39.47 2.17
C HIS A 850 -3.74 -39.54 1.53
N GLY A 851 -3.17 -40.74 1.47
CA GLY A 851 -1.76 -40.90 1.14
C GLY A 851 -1.41 -42.26 0.55
N TYR A 852 -0.14 -42.38 0.16
CA TYR A 852 0.46 -43.64 -0.28
C TYR A 852 1.84 -43.77 0.36
N PHE A 853 2.19 -44.94 0.92
CA PHE A 853 3.42 -45.09 1.72
C PHE A 853 4.68 -44.61 0.99
N ARG A 854 4.84 -45.03 -0.27
CA ARG A 854 5.98 -44.69 -1.16
C ARG A 854 5.84 -43.35 -1.91
N SER A 855 4.80 -42.56 -1.65
CA SER A 855 4.72 -41.19 -2.19
C SER A 855 5.63 -40.26 -1.38
N THR A 856 6.65 -39.70 -2.02
CA THR A 856 7.55 -38.72 -1.40
C THR A 856 6.81 -37.48 -0.91
N ALA A 857 5.81 -37.00 -1.67
CA ALA A 857 4.98 -35.88 -1.28
C ALA A 857 4.08 -36.22 -0.07
N SER A 858 3.58 -37.45 0.05
CA SER A 858 2.85 -37.90 1.25
C SER A 858 3.76 -38.04 2.46
N TRP A 859 4.99 -38.51 2.27
CA TRP A 859 5.99 -38.61 3.34
C TRP A 859 6.33 -37.23 3.94
N ARG A 860 6.50 -36.19 3.11
CA ARG A 860 6.69 -34.81 3.60
C ARG A 860 5.61 -34.39 4.61
N VAL A 861 4.34 -34.61 4.28
CA VAL A 861 3.19 -34.29 5.14
C VAL A 861 3.16 -35.16 6.40
N ARG A 862 3.52 -36.45 6.32
CA ARG A 862 3.65 -37.32 7.50
C ARG A 862 4.70 -36.81 8.49
N ILE A 863 5.84 -36.30 8.00
CA ILE A 863 6.89 -35.72 8.85
C ILE A 863 6.37 -34.47 9.56
N ALA A 864 5.73 -33.55 8.83
CA ALA A 864 5.18 -32.33 9.42
C ALA A 864 4.07 -32.62 10.46
N LEU A 865 3.11 -33.50 10.16
CA LEU A 865 2.10 -33.92 11.13
C LEU A 865 2.73 -34.51 12.41
N ALA A 866 3.79 -35.32 12.28
CA ALA A 866 4.53 -35.86 13.43
C ALA A 866 5.35 -34.81 14.19
N HIS A 867 5.91 -33.80 13.49
CA HIS A 867 6.65 -32.67 14.07
C HIS A 867 5.75 -31.76 14.93
N HIS A 868 4.58 -31.39 14.41
CA HIS A 868 3.55 -30.64 15.16
C HIS A 868 2.83 -31.51 16.22
N GLY A 869 3.00 -32.84 16.17
CA GLY A 869 2.36 -33.80 17.08
C GLY A 869 0.85 -33.97 16.84
N VAL A 870 0.41 -33.81 15.59
CA VAL A 870 -1.00 -33.90 15.18
C VAL A 870 -1.40 -35.36 15.01
N ASN A 871 -2.45 -35.79 15.70
CA ASN A 871 -3.08 -37.09 15.47
C ASN A 871 -3.97 -37.03 14.22
N TYR A 872 -3.85 -38.02 13.34
CA TYR A 872 -4.64 -38.13 12.11
C TYR A 872 -5.02 -39.58 11.79
N LYS A 873 -6.16 -39.76 11.12
CA LYS A 873 -6.50 -41.01 10.43
C LYS A 873 -5.68 -41.09 9.15
N TYR A 874 -5.01 -42.20 8.88
CA TYR A 874 -4.38 -42.43 7.58
C TYR A 874 -5.29 -43.25 6.68
N THR A 875 -5.53 -42.78 5.46
CA THR A 875 -6.35 -43.45 4.45
C THR A 875 -5.49 -43.72 3.22
N SER A 876 -5.27 -45.00 2.90
CA SER A 876 -4.46 -45.40 1.75
C SER A 876 -5.18 -45.11 0.43
N VAL A 877 -4.41 -44.70 -0.58
CA VAL A 877 -4.84 -44.58 -1.98
C VAL A 877 -3.78 -45.25 -2.84
N ASN A 878 -4.04 -46.48 -3.28
CA ASN A 878 -3.03 -47.31 -3.95
C ASN A 878 -2.77 -46.88 -5.40
N LEU A 879 -1.65 -46.16 -5.59
CA LEU A 879 -1.23 -45.62 -6.88
C LEU A 879 -0.86 -46.67 -7.94
N LEU A 880 -0.69 -47.95 -7.57
CA LEU A 880 -0.45 -49.04 -8.52
C LEU A 880 -1.75 -49.61 -9.08
N LYS A 881 -2.82 -49.64 -8.27
CA LYS A 881 -4.18 -50.00 -8.70
C LYS A 881 -4.93 -48.84 -9.37
N SER A 882 -4.36 -47.64 -9.36
CA SER A 882 -4.99 -46.38 -9.81
C SER A 882 -6.20 -45.93 -8.97
N GLU A 883 -6.23 -46.27 -7.68
CA GLU A 883 -7.33 -45.89 -6.75
C GLU A 883 -7.50 -44.36 -6.64
N GLN A 884 -6.46 -43.56 -6.94
CA GLN A 884 -6.56 -42.10 -7.02
C GLN A 884 -7.42 -41.57 -8.18
N LYS A 885 -7.85 -42.44 -9.10
CA LYS A 885 -8.79 -42.13 -10.20
C LYS A 885 -10.20 -42.71 -9.95
N SER A 886 -10.52 -43.04 -8.70
CA SER A 886 -11.89 -43.44 -8.34
C SER A 886 -12.75 -42.18 -8.17
N ALA A 887 -14.04 -42.27 -8.51
CA ALA A 887 -14.97 -41.15 -8.41
C ALA A 887 -15.15 -40.64 -6.96
N GLU A 888 -14.85 -41.50 -5.98
CA GLU A 888 -14.82 -41.18 -4.55
C GLU A 888 -13.58 -40.36 -4.18
N PHE A 889 -12.41 -40.64 -4.77
CA PHE A 889 -11.19 -39.88 -4.48
C PHE A 889 -11.10 -38.57 -5.29
N GLU A 890 -11.66 -38.51 -6.50
CA GLU A 890 -11.73 -37.26 -7.28
C GLU A 890 -12.59 -36.17 -6.59
N GLN A 891 -13.55 -36.57 -5.75
CA GLN A 891 -14.29 -35.66 -4.84
C GLN A 891 -13.44 -35.14 -3.67
N VAL A 892 -12.35 -35.83 -3.33
CA VAL A 892 -11.42 -35.44 -2.25
C VAL A 892 -10.27 -34.60 -2.81
N SER A 893 -9.75 -34.98 -3.98
CA SER A 893 -8.59 -34.36 -4.63
C SER A 893 -8.88 -34.10 -6.12
N SER A 894 -9.17 -32.85 -6.46
CA SER A 894 -9.54 -32.42 -7.83
C SER A 894 -8.47 -32.66 -8.90
N MET A 895 -7.25 -33.02 -8.50
CA MET A 895 -6.13 -33.36 -9.37
C MET A 895 -5.84 -34.88 -9.44
N ALA A 896 -6.66 -35.72 -8.79
CA ALA A 896 -6.44 -37.17 -8.69
C ALA A 896 -5.04 -37.51 -8.11
N GLN A 897 -4.62 -36.79 -7.07
CA GLN A 897 -3.25 -36.83 -6.51
C GLN A 897 -3.21 -36.92 -4.99
N VAL A 898 -2.16 -37.56 -4.46
CA VAL A 898 -1.82 -37.61 -3.03
C VAL A 898 -0.52 -36.84 -2.75
N PRO A 899 -0.36 -36.18 -1.59
CA PRO A 899 -1.25 -36.18 -0.43
C PRO A 899 -2.50 -35.32 -0.60
N THR A 900 -3.50 -35.62 0.22
CA THR A 900 -4.61 -34.70 0.53
C THR A 900 -4.88 -34.77 2.03
N LEU A 901 -4.87 -33.62 2.70
CA LEU A 901 -5.21 -33.49 4.11
C LEU A 901 -6.68 -33.04 4.22
N SER A 902 -7.52 -33.91 4.76
CA SER A 902 -8.95 -33.68 4.93
C SER A 902 -9.26 -33.45 6.40
N PHE A 903 -9.94 -32.35 6.75
CA PHE A 903 -10.20 -31.97 8.15
C PHE A 903 -11.51 -31.20 8.28
N ASN A 904 -12.05 -31.09 9.49
CA ASN A 904 -13.25 -30.32 9.79
C ASN A 904 -12.87 -28.95 10.36
N ALA A 905 -13.36 -27.88 9.72
CA ALA A 905 -13.20 -26.49 10.14
C ALA A 905 -14.53 -25.73 9.93
N ALA A 906 -14.90 -24.87 10.89
CA ALA A 906 -16.17 -24.13 10.91
C ALA A 906 -17.42 -25.00 10.59
N GLY A 907 -17.43 -26.25 11.08
CA GLY A 907 -18.54 -27.19 10.86
C GLY A 907 -18.63 -27.79 9.46
N ARG A 908 -17.58 -27.69 8.63
CA ARG A 908 -17.53 -28.26 7.26
C ARG A 908 -16.24 -29.05 7.02
N ARG A 909 -16.35 -30.10 6.20
CA ARG A 909 -15.18 -30.82 5.66
C ARG A 909 -14.43 -29.91 4.69
N GLN A 910 -13.12 -29.81 4.87
CA GLN A 910 -12.17 -29.14 3.99
C GLN A 910 -11.15 -30.17 3.52
N ASN A 911 -10.72 -30.07 2.27
CA ASN A 911 -9.68 -30.93 1.69
C ASN A 911 -8.58 -30.02 1.13
N LEU A 912 -7.34 -30.17 1.62
CA LEU A 912 -6.18 -29.40 1.17
C LEU A 912 -5.19 -30.31 0.45
N THR A 913 -4.74 -29.90 -0.73
CA THR A 913 -3.79 -30.66 -1.57
C THR A 913 -2.44 -29.92 -1.67
N GLN A 914 -1.45 -30.56 -2.32
CA GLN A 914 -0.06 -30.10 -2.46
C GLN A 914 0.74 -30.12 -1.15
N SER A 915 1.89 -30.81 -1.15
CA SER A 915 2.59 -31.10 0.11
C SER A 915 3.09 -29.85 0.84
N LEU A 916 3.54 -28.81 0.13
CA LEU A 916 4.07 -27.62 0.81
C LEU A 916 2.95 -26.72 1.35
N ALA A 917 1.86 -26.55 0.62
CA ALA A 917 0.68 -25.80 1.09
C ALA A 917 0.04 -26.46 2.34
N ILE A 918 0.04 -27.80 2.40
CA ILE A 918 -0.36 -28.53 3.61
C ILE A 918 0.59 -28.24 4.78
N ILE A 919 1.91 -28.15 4.55
CA ILE A 919 2.89 -27.88 5.60
C ILE A 919 2.79 -26.43 6.09
N GLU A 920 2.68 -25.46 5.18
CA GLU A 920 2.49 -24.04 5.52
C GLU A 920 1.18 -23.80 6.30
N PHE A 921 0.10 -24.50 5.95
CA PHE A 921 -1.14 -24.51 6.72
C PHE A 921 -0.95 -25.11 8.13
N LEU A 922 -0.17 -26.19 8.27
CA LEU A 922 0.12 -26.78 9.58
C LEU A 922 1.00 -25.87 10.44
N ASP A 923 2.08 -25.29 9.90
CA ASP A 923 2.90 -24.25 10.56
C ASP A 923 2.02 -23.08 11.05
N SER A 924 1.06 -22.63 10.22
CA SER A 924 0.17 -21.50 10.53
C SER A 924 -0.90 -21.82 11.58
N VAL A 925 -1.23 -23.09 11.79
CA VAL A 925 -2.23 -23.54 12.78
C VAL A 925 -1.58 -24.00 14.09
N TYR A 926 -0.37 -24.57 14.04
CA TYR A 926 0.29 -25.26 15.16
C TYR A 926 1.52 -24.51 15.69
N THR A 927 1.29 -23.28 16.15
CA THR A 927 2.31 -22.33 16.64
C THR A 927 3.11 -22.78 17.87
N ASP A 928 2.68 -23.84 18.57
CA ASP A 928 3.34 -24.39 19.78
C ASP A 928 4.63 -25.19 19.49
N SER A 929 4.98 -25.35 18.22
CA SER A 929 6.14 -26.08 17.74
C SER A 929 7.04 -25.17 16.90
N PRO A 930 8.37 -25.36 16.89
CA PRO A 930 9.26 -24.58 16.03
C PRO A 930 8.80 -24.67 14.56
N PRO A 931 8.56 -23.55 13.87
CA PRO A 931 8.00 -23.58 12.53
C PRO A 931 9.00 -24.18 11.53
N LEU A 932 8.49 -25.00 10.63
CA LEU A 932 9.25 -25.64 9.56
C LEU A 932 9.66 -24.63 8.48
N MET A 933 8.97 -23.49 8.41
CA MET A 933 9.37 -22.33 7.63
C MET A 933 9.89 -21.21 8.55
N PRO A 934 11.22 -20.93 8.59
CA PRO A 934 11.78 -19.87 9.42
C PRO A 934 11.04 -18.53 9.29
N PRO A 935 10.78 -17.82 10.41
CA PRO A 935 10.04 -16.57 10.39
C PRO A 935 10.77 -15.48 9.61
N ALA A 936 10.01 -14.54 9.05
CA ALA A 936 10.59 -13.28 8.58
C ALA A 936 10.77 -12.37 9.81
N ASP A 937 12.01 -12.20 10.26
CA ASP A 937 12.40 -11.38 11.41
C ASP A 937 12.64 -9.89 11.05
N GLY A 938 12.44 -9.53 9.78
CA GLY A 938 12.67 -8.18 9.23
C GLY A 938 14.12 -7.90 8.84
N THR A 939 15.06 -8.83 9.08
CA THR A 939 16.46 -8.67 8.69
C THR A 939 16.75 -9.22 7.28
N PRO A 940 17.76 -8.70 6.57
CA PRO A 940 18.27 -9.32 5.34
C PRO A 940 18.68 -10.78 5.55
N GLU A 941 19.31 -11.10 6.69
CA GLU A 941 19.86 -12.42 7.00
C GLU A 941 18.75 -13.47 7.24
N GLY A 942 17.72 -13.11 8.02
CA GLY A 942 16.55 -13.96 8.27
C GLY A 942 15.69 -14.11 7.01
N THR A 943 15.52 -13.04 6.24
CA THR A 943 14.84 -13.07 4.94
C THR A 943 15.58 -13.98 3.95
N LEU A 944 16.91 -13.87 3.86
CA LEU A 944 17.76 -14.75 3.05
C LEU A 944 17.70 -16.20 3.52
N ARG A 945 17.68 -16.45 4.84
CA ARG A 945 17.51 -17.80 5.41
C ARG A 945 16.17 -18.42 5.00
N ARG A 946 15.07 -17.65 5.11
CA ARG A 946 13.73 -18.07 4.66
C ARG A 946 13.71 -18.34 3.16
N ALA A 947 14.33 -17.47 2.34
CA ALA A 947 14.45 -17.69 0.90
C ALA A 947 15.26 -18.94 0.54
N ARG A 948 16.40 -19.19 1.22
CA ARG A 948 17.26 -20.36 1.01
C ARG A 948 16.55 -21.68 1.33
N VAL A 949 15.73 -21.70 2.38
CA VAL A 949 14.89 -22.87 2.71
C VAL A 949 13.86 -23.13 1.61
N MET A 950 13.18 -22.09 1.08
CA MET A 950 12.26 -22.27 -0.05
C MET A 950 12.95 -22.70 -1.34
N GLU A 951 14.14 -22.17 -1.65
CA GLU A 951 14.92 -22.58 -2.83
C GLU A 951 15.24 -24.07 -2.81
N ILE A 952 15.79 -24.57 -1.69
CA ILE A 952 16.11 -26.01 -1.54
C ILE A 952 14.82 -26.86 -1.57
N ALA A 953 13.75 -26.40 -0.91
CA ALA A 953 12.46 -27.09 -0.95
C ALA A 953 11.90 -27.18 -2.37
N GLU A 954 11.97 -26.11 -3.18
CA GLU A 954 11.42 -26.07 -4.54
C GLU A 954 12.29 -26.75 -5.60
N ILE A 955 13.62 -26.74 -5.47
CA ILE A 955 14.51 -27.59 -6.28
C ILE A 955 14.06 -29.06 -6.20
N ILE A 956 13.59 -29.50 -5.04
CA ILE A 956 13.03 -30.84 -4.87
C ILE A 956 11.53 -30.90 -5.21
N ASN A 957 10.71 -29.92 -4.83
CA ASN A 957 9.25 -29.95 -4.94
C ASN A 957 8.74 -29.82 -6.37
N SER A 958 9.12 -28.77 -7.10
CA SER A 958 8.78 -28.58 -8.51
C SER A 958 9.93 -28.94 -9.45
N GLY A 959 11.18 -28.66 -9.06
CA GLY A 959 12.36 -28.84 -9.90
C GLY A 959 12.79 -30.30 -10.13
N THR A 960 12.42 -31.22 -9.23
CA THR A 960 12.85 -32.64 -9.29
C THR A 960 11.69 -33.62 -9.21
N GLN A 961 10.80 -33.51 -8.22
CA GLN A 961 9.79 -34.54 -7.94
C GLN A 961 8.82 -34.82 -9.10
N PRO A 962 8.33 -33.83 -9.88
CA PRO A 962 7.44 -34.08 -11.02
C PRO A 962 8.14 -34.82 -12.17
N LEU A 963 9.43 -34.53 -12.40
CA LEU A 963 10.24 -35.06 -13.50
C LEU A 963 10.61 -36.54 -13.37
N GLN A 964 10.39 -37.13 -12.19
CA GLN A 964 10.61 -38.55 -11.88
C GLN A 964 9.30 -39.34 -11.69
N ASN A 965 8.14 -38.69 -11.80
CA ASN A 965 6.84 -39.33 -11.52
C ASN A 965 6.36 -40.20 -12.68
N ARG A 966 5.82 -41.38 -12.36
CA ARG A 966 5.42 -42.41 -13.36
C ARG A 966 4.63 -41.90 -14.57
N PRO A 967 3.61 -41.01 -14.44
CA PRO A 967 2.87 -40.51 -15.60
C PRO A 967 3.75 -39.74 -16.59
N MET A 968 4.67 -38.92 -16.06
CA MET A 968 5.65 -38.16 -16.83
C MET A 968 6.60 -39.13 -17.55
N LEU A 969 7.16 -40.11 -16.83
CA LEU A 969 8.09 -41.08 -17.42
C LEU A 969 7.42 -41.95 -18.50
N SER A 970 6.16 -42.33 -18.31
CA SER A 970 5.39 -43.09 -19.30
C SER A 970 5.03 -42.30 -20.57
N SER A 971 5.23 -40.97 -20.57
CA SER A 971 5.10 -40.13 -21.77
C SER A 971 6.40 -39.94 -22.55
N ILE A 972 7.55 -40.33 -21.98
CA ILE A 972 8.87 -40.22 -22.61
C ILE A 972 9.28 -41.58 -23.17
N THR A 973 9.07 -41.78 -24.47
CA THR A 973 9.61 -42.93 -25.21
C THR A 973 11.10 -42.75 -25.55
N SER A 974 11.57 -41.50 -25.66
CA SER A 974 12.96 -41.12 -25.83
C SER A 974 13.11 -39.63 -25.50
N ALA A 975 14.26 -39.23 -24.95
CA ALA A 975 14.66 -37.83 -24.75
C ALA A 975 16.18 -37.68 -24.93
N VAL A 976 16.64 -36.50 -25.35
CA VAL A 976 18.07 -36.16 -25.38
C VAL A 976 18.44 -35.44 -24.08
N VAL A 977 19.44 -35.94 -23.35
CA VAL A 977 20.01 -35.29 -22.16
C VAL A 977 21.53 -35.30 -22.26
N ASP A 978 22.18 -34.15 -22.02
CA ASP A 978 23.63 -33.94 -22.16
C ASP A 978 24.21 -34.50 -23.48
N GLY A 979 23.46 -34.35 -24.57
CA GLY A 979 23.83 -34.81 -25.91
C GLY A 979 23.66 -36.31 -26.17
N LYS A 980 22.94 -37.05 -25.31
CA LYS A 980 22.73 -38.50 -25.42
C LYS A 980 21.25 -38.86 -25.40
N ASP A 981 20.84 -39.77 -26.27
CA ASP A 981 19.51 -40.38 -26.20
C ASP A 981 19.35 -41.22 -24.92
N THR A 982 18.19 -41.09 -24.30
CA THR A 982 17.84 -41.81 -23.07
C THR A 982 16.33 -42.10 -23.00
N ASP A 983 15.93 -43.05 -22.16
CA ASP A 983 14.53 -43.39 -21.92
C ASP A 983 13.94 -42.54 -20.77
N GLY A 984 12.66 -42.74 -20.44
CA GLY A 984 12.06 -42.10 -19.25
C GLY A 984 12.82 -42.38 -17.94
N THR A 985 13.46 -43.54 -17.79
CA THR A 985 14.27 -43.87 -16.61
C THR A 985 15.53 -43.02 -16.53
N GLY A 986 16.33 -42.97 -17.60
CA GLY A 986 17.57 -42.18 -17.63
C GLY A 986 17.32 -40.66 -17.61
N PHE A 987 16.21 -40.19 -18.19
CA PHE A 987 15.73 -38.82 -18.01
C PHE A 987 15.48 -38.50 -16.53
N ALA A 988 14.76 -39.38 -15.82
CA ALA A 988 14.50 -39.22 -14.39
C ALA A 988 15.80 -39.21 -13.58
N THR A 989 16.72 -40.14 -13.85
CA THR A 989 18.03 -40.20 -13.20
C THR A 989 18.82 -38.90 -13.41
N ALA A 990 18.84 -38.35 -14.62
CA ALA A 990 19.52 -37.08 -14.89
C ALA A 990 18.87 -35.88 -14.18
N ALA A 991 17.54 -35.80 -14.15
CA ALA A 991 16.81 -34.78 -13.41
C ALA A 991 17.10 -34.83 -11.91
N VAL A 992 17.07 -36.03 -11.31
CA VAL A 992 17.39 -36.23 -9.89
C VAL A 992 18.85 -35.92 -9.59
N MET A 993 19.79 -36.32 -10.44
CA MET A 993 21.21 -35.97 -10.29
C MET A 993 21.43 -34.45 -10.38
N LYS A 994 20.70 -33.74 -11.24
CA LYS A 994 20.77 -32.27 -11.34
C LYS A 994 20.24 -31.60 -10.07
N GLY A 995 19.10 -32.04 -9.55
CA GLY A 995 18.50 -31.54 -8.31
C GLY A 995 19.39 -31.78 -7.08
N LEU A 996 19.84 -33.03 -6.87
CA LEU A 996 20.71 -33.36 -5.74
C LEU A 996 22.06 -32.63 -5.79
N LYS A 997 22.66 -32.46 -6.98
CA LYS A 997 23.88 -31.64 -7.14
C LYS A 997 23.69 -30.18 -6.76
N ALA A 998 22.47 -29.63 -6.89
CA ALA A 998 22.17 -28.28 -6.44
C ALA A 998 21.98 -28.23 -4.92
N CYS A 999 21.15 -29.11 -4.35
CA CYS A 999 20.93 -29.19 -2.90
C CYS A 999 22.21 -29.46 -2.11
N GLU A 1000 23.09 -30.35 -2.57
CA GLU A 1000 24.39 -30.63 -1.93
C GLU A 1000 25.26 -29.37 -1.81
N ARG A 1001 25.29 -28.51 -2.84
CA ARG A 1001 26.02 -27.23 -2.77
C ARG A 1001 25.38 -26.24 -1.80
N LEU A 1002 24.05 -26.11 -1.82
CA LEU A 1002 23.32 -25.16 -0.98
C LEU A 1002 23.37 -25.54 0.50
N VAL A 1003 23.29 -26.84 0.82
CA VAL A 1003 23.47 -27.35 2.19
C VAL A 1003 24.93 -27.18 2.65
N ALA A 1004 25.91 -27.48 1.80
CA ALA A 1004 27.33 -27.25 2.11
C ALA A 1004 27.65 -25.76 2.36
N GLN A 1005 27.04 -24.86 1.59
CA GLN A 1005 27.15 -23.40 1.77
C GLN A 1005 26.45 -22.90 3.04
N SER A 1006 25.40 -23.58 3.51
CA SER A 1006 24.60 -23.13 4.65
C SER A 1006 25.21 -23.47 6.02
N GLY A 1007 26.13 -24.44 6.09
CA GLY A 1007 27.03 -24.68 7.22
C GLY A 1007 26.43 -25.11 8.57
N GLY A 1008 25.11 -25.10 8.73
CA GLY A 1008 24.41 -25.39 9.99
C GLY A 1008 24.17 -26.88 10.30
N GLN A 1009 23.49 -27.14 11.41
CA GLN A 1009 23.11 -28.50 11.83
C GLN A 1009 22.15 -29.19 10.84
N TYR A 1010 21.30 -28.45 10.14
CA TYR A 1010 20.29 -28.95 9.19
C TYR A 1010 20.50 -28.36 7.79
N ALA A 1011 19.54 -28.50 6.87
CA ALA A 1011 19.67 -28.03 5.49
C ALA A 1011 20.01 -26.54 5.38
N VAL A 1012 19.44 -25.71 6.27
CA VAL A 1012 19.76 -24.28 6.40
C VAL A 1012 19.73 -23.88 7.89
N GLY A 1013 20.90 -23.62 8.48
CA GLY A 1013 21.01 -23.27 9.90
C GLY A 1013 20.67 -24.43 10.85
N ASP A 1014 20.31 -24.10 12.09
CA ASP A 1014 20.29 -25.05 13.21
C ASP A 1014 18.88 -25.50 13.65
N THR A 1015 17.86 -25.24 12.83
CA THR A 1015 16.49 -25.73 13.02
C THR A 1015 16.02 -26.55 11.82
N VAL A 1016 15.34 -27.67 12.09
CA VAL A 1016 14.68 -28.49 11.05
C VAL A 1016 13.70 -27.64 10.25
N SER A 1017 13.73 -27.76 8.93
CA SER A 1017 12.95 -26.95 8.01
C SER A 1017 12.20 -27.75 6.95
N ILE A 1018 11.34 -27.09 6.18
CA ILE A 1018 10.65 -27.69 5.03
C ILE A 1018 11.63 -28.18 3.93
N ALA A 1019 12.86 -27.64 3.88
CA ALA A 1019 13.92 -28.14 3.01
C ALA A 1019 14.40 -29.54 3.42
N ASP A 1020 14.63 -29.77 4.72
CA ASP A 1020 14.99 -31.07 5.30
C ASP A 1020 13.91 -32.13 5.03
N ILE A 1021 12.65 -31.73 5.22
CA ILE A 1021 11.46 -32.54 4.96
C ILE A 1021 11.34 -32.90 3.47
N CYS A 1022 11.80 -32.04 2.56
CA CYS A 1022 11.84 -32.34 1.13
C CYS A 1022 13.01 -33.26 0.73
N ILE A 1023 14.20 -33.07 1.31
CA ILE A 1023 15.43 -33.81 0.99
C ILE A 1023 15.29 -35.31 1.32
N VAL A 1024 14.90 -35.67 2.54
CA VAL A 1024 14.96 -37.09 3.00
C VAL A 1024 14.10 -38.04 2.16
N PRO A 1025 12.84 -37.73 1.82
CA PRO A 1025 12.05 -38.55 0.90
C PRO A 1025 12.67 -38.64 -0.50
N GLN A 1026 13.36 -37.59 -0.96
CA GLN A 1026 14.00 -37.57 -2.28
C GLN A 1026 15.26 -38.42 -2.35
N LEU A 1027 16.10 -38.45 -1.30
CA LEU A 1027 17.28 -39.33 -1.23
C LEU A 1027 16.88 -40.81 -1.28
N THR A 1028 15.80 -41.18 -0.59
CA THR A 1028 15.21 -42.52 -0.69
C THR A 1028 14.71 -42.81 -2.11
N ASN A 1029 14.14 -41.83 -2.81
CA ASN A 1029 13.70 -42.02 -4.20
C ASN A 1029 14.87 -42.07 -5.20
N ALA A 1030 15.96 -41.35 -4.95
CA ALA A 1030 17.17 -41.40 -5.78
C ALA A 1030 17.79 -42.81 -5.79
N ARG A 1031 17.86 -43.47 -4.62
CA ARG A 1031 18.29 -44.89 -4.52
C ARG A 1031 17.47 -45.83 -5.41
N ARG A 1032 16.17 -45.54 -5.62
CA ARG A 1032 15.29 -46.34 -6.51
C ARG A 1032 15.61 -46.16 -8.00
N PHE A 1033 16.29 -45.08 -8.38
CA PHE A 1033 16.82 -44.84 -9.73
C PHE A 1033 18.30 -45.27 -9.87
N GLY A 1034 18.84 -46.02 -8.89
CA GLY A 1034 20.21 -46.50 -8.89
C GLY A 1034 21.26 -45.45 -8.53
N ILE A 1035 20.84 -44.25 -8.08
CA ILE A 1035 21.75 -43.18 -7.66
C ILE A 1035 22.32 -43.53 -6.28
N LYS A 1036 23.66 -43.52 -6.18
CA LYS A 1036 24.38 -43.63 -4.91
C LYS A 1036 24.33 -42.29 -4.20
N VAL A 1037 23.59 -42.21 -3.10
CA VAL A 1037 23.50 -40.96 -2.33
C VAL A 1037 24.80 -40.63 -1.59
N GLU A 1038 25.69 -41.62 -1.48
CA GLU A 1038 27.03 -41.52 -0.90
C GLU A 1038 27.96 -40.60 -1.73
N GLU A 1039 27.59 -40.29 -2.98
CA GLU A 1039 28.25 -39.26 -3.81
C GLU A 1039 27.87 -37.82 -3.40
N PHE A 1040 26.94 -37.66 -2.45
CA PHE A 1040 26.46 -36.39 -1.89
C PHE A 1040 26.70 -36.36 -0.37
N PRO A 1041 27.95 -36.15 0.09
CA PRO A 1041 28.33 -36.34 1.50
C PRO A 1041 27.59 -35.43 2.48
N HIS A 1042 27.21 -34.20 2.11
CA HIS A 1042 26.46 -33.33 3.01
C HIS A 1042 25.00 -33.79 3.14
N LEU A 1043 24.35 -34.15 2.02
CA LEU A 1043 22.99 -34.69 2.03
C LEU A 1043 22.91 -36.06 2.73
N ALA A 1044 23.88 -36.95 2.52
CA ALA A 1044 23.95 -38.26 3.19
C ALA A 1044 24.29 -38.16 4.69
N SER A 1045 25.01 -37.10 5.10
CA SER A 1045 25.25 -36.77 6.51
C SER A 1045 24.01 -36.18 7.17
N LEU A 1046 23.28 -35.33 6.44
CA LEU A 1046 22.02 -34.73 6.87
C LEU A 1046 20.90 -35.77 7.05
N GLU A 1047 20.75 -36.70 6.10
CA GLU A 1047 19.75 -37.78 6.18
C GLU A 1047 19.89 -38.60 7.47
N LYS A 1048 21.12 -38.90 7.89
CA LYS A 1048 21.40 -39.64 9.14
C LYS A 1048 20.95 -38.86 10.38
N ARG A 1049 21.30 -37.57 10.48
CA ARG A 1049 20.88 -36.71 11.60
C ARG A 1049 19.36 -36.57 11.69
N LEU A 1050 18.70 -36.40 10.54
CA LEU A 1050 17.25 -36.30 10.48
C LEU A 1050 16.56 -37.63 10.83
N ALA A 1051 17.11 -38.77 10.42
CA ALA A 1051 16.54 -40.10 10.72
C ALA A 1051 16.50 -40.46 12.21
N GLU A 1052 17.32 -39.81 13.05
CA GLU A 1052 17.30 -39.95 14.51
C GLU A 1052 16.12 -39.20 15.17
N LEU A 1053 15.52 -38.23 14.46
CA LEU A 1053 14.41 -37.42 14.98
C LEU A 1053 13.07 -38.19 14.92
N PRO A 1054 12.25 -38.19 15.99
CA PRO A 1054 10.98 -38.93 16.03
C PRO A 1054 10.02 -38.65 14.86
N ALA A 1055 9.96 -37.40 14.39
CA ALA A 1055 9.08 -37.00 13.29
C ALA A 1055 9.46 -37.66 11.95
N PHE A 1056 10.76 -37.86 11.68
CA PHE A 1056 11.23 -38.56 10.49
C PHE A 1056 11.16 -40.08 10.70
N ALA A 1057 11.62 -40.55 11.86
CA ALA A 1057 11.67 -41.98 12.21
C ALA A 1057 10.30 -42.68 12.23
N THR A 1058 9.20 -41.94 12.43
CA THR A 1058 7.82 -42.46 12.37
C THR A 1058 7.19 -42.36 10.98
N ALA A 1059 7.59 -41.38 10.18
CA ALA A 1059 6.99 -41.08 8.87
C ALA A 1059 7.51 -41.95 7.70
N VAL A 1060 8.57 -42.75 7.93
CA VAL A 1060 9.20 -43.62 6.92
C VAL A 1060 8.18 -44.56 6.22
N PRO A 1061 8.32 -44.84 4.91
CA PRO A 1061 7.37 -45.67 4.17
C PRO A 1061 7.12 -47.05 4.79
N GLU A 1062 8.15 -47.67 5.35
CA GLU A 1062 8.14 -49.05 5.88
C GLU A 1062 7.31 -49.21 7.16
N LYS A 1063 6.89 -48.09 7.79
CA LYS A 1063 6.05 -48.09 9.01
C LYS A 1063 4.59 -47.68 8.74
N GLN A 1064 4.21 -47.48 7.47
CA GLN A 1064 2.86 -47.03 7.14
C GLN A 1064 1.87 -48.20 6.99
N PRO A 1065 0.56 -48.01 7.27
CA PRO A 1065 -0.43 -49.09 7.21
C PRO A 1065 -0.56 -49.79 5.85
N ASP A 1066 -0.19 -49.10 4.76
CA ASP A 1066 -0.26 -49.60 3.38
C ASP A 1066 1.08 -50.13 2.83
N ALA A 1067 2.04 -50.44 3.72
CA ALA A 1067 3.37 -50.92 3.36
C ALA A 1067 3.52 -52.45 3.29
N ALA A 1068 2.53 -53.20 3.77
CA ALA A 1068 2.51 -54.66 3.88
C ALA A 1068 1.89 -55.36 2.65
#